data_AF-A0AAT9LRV5-F1
#
_entry.id   AF-A0AAT9LRV5-F1
#
_cell.length_a   1.000
_cell.length_b   1.000
_cell.length_c   1.000
_cell.angle_alpha   90.00
_cell.angle_beta   90.00
_cell.angle_gamma   90.00
#
_symmetry.space_group_name_H-M   'P 1'
#
loop_
_entity.id
_entity.type
_entity.pdbx_description
1 polymer ?
#
loop_
_entity_poly.entity_id
_entity_poly.type
_entity_poly.pdbx_seq_one_letter_code
_entity_poly.pdbx_strand_id
1 'polypeptide(L)'
;MSMLDGAAPRAVSRPVSDGCAEHLVAAAGWRRLADLVQRDPELRLHLALRPPRDLSADLGDGPQPTHPRASDRVHIAPLAALLGRRAADERSLLEQVIANQHEPVDALDFLVEHFVRPVVTVWRALLDRHGLVLLDLDADNLTFELTPGVRATGRLVVTSVAGLRDTAEADPLDVDRAARALHGALIGLAAGFQRASFDGRRYRGRAVRAAVESVLSAELRYLAPETAALLHGDHPLDRHVHSVPEEQDRLLREVLRRVEESSAARRRDPALPVPAVVIDLDLCGLVPKARTLHAARTLAGPREGAPRGIPELARPDTLAALPSYSKPAWDRFLEVSGVAGRYPDVEWDDVHAEFCPAFYRPWERLRSDSLAPGLVRFVRDVEDAGGEVVFNTGRRDRVREHTTAVLARGGLTHVRLLTLPDDRVRPIAELKVENLRRLAGLDVVAVFDDLTENRQVLRDSFPAAMVIAVEAPGFASDRAPGCPPPDGAPLVATFERLPRQAGAATPVLSHTHSIAELQVGELSVGLPARGHAVNLSVAQTLSLIDRLVADADASAQRTAAAAPGHLRAALSTVTDPLDETVLLLHHVFMRKQFHRGSRATYTPEMAAIDLLPFLRRREPIQVVVPGFPVKQSQSGLKASGVLPDLAELGVLVRLRELQQAVKCVYAPGLKITVLTDGHHFRPRPTVIVESYLRKLNQYLRLVGGQDFLEFADIDDVARTRIGSCLDSERIVLIEYYQNIFRKAFRELDITSDPTAVLSRVSDVDPMGDYSGGQSFRDMFRSILHSVALDVPAGRDRMSWARAVYTDPYQLADPATPAEIVRARKQVLRQAWSDTVRYLSAVLTDRELGYDNLFEHRVRLTVSMPSPGRVGFAALGGSALLPWHGTAAVDEKGTLSTDFAIWLYDQGFVPVYSPVLGYRQPWLMAPVTSTAVDSTRGAQLVPELLEGIHLRRK
;
A
#
# COMPACT_ATOMS: atom_id res chain seq x y z
N MET A 1 42.61 -56.22 -51.47
CA MET A 1 44.05 -56.55 -51.61
C MET A 1 44.81 -55.87 -50.50
N SER A 2 45.70 -56.64 -49.88
CA SER A 2 46.49 -56.30 -48.69
C SER A 2 47.60 -55.28 -48.98
N MET A 3 47.95 -54.53 -47.93
CA MET A 3 49.30 -54.34 -47.36
C MET A 3 50.03 -52.98 -47.53
N LEU A 4 50.26 -52.30 -46.39
CA LEU A 4 51.56 -51.90 -45.81
C LEU A 4 51.49 -50.62 -44.94
N ASP A 5 52.07 -50.77 -43.75
CA ASP A 5 52.17 -49.87 -42.60
C ASP A 5 53.03 -48.60 -42.81
N GLY A 6 52.81 -47.61 -41.94
CA GLY A 6 53.76 -46.52 -41.69
C GLY A 6 53.21 -45.49 -40.71
N ALA A 7 53.62 -45.56 -39.44
CA ALA A 7 53.14 -44.74 -38.32
C ALA A 7 53.36 -43.22 -38.51
N ALA A 8 52.32 -42.44 -38.20
CA ALA A 8 52.39 -40.99 -37.98
C ALA A 8 52.02 -40.67 -36.51
N PRO A 9 52.57 -39.60 -35.89
CA PRO A 9 52.50 -39.38 -34.46
C PRO A 9 51.08 -39.00 -34.01
N ARG A 10 50.60 -39.64 -32.94
CA ARG A 10 49.37 -39.27 -32.23
C ARG A 10 49.43 -37.80 -31.78
N ALA A 11 48.58 -36.96 -32.36
CA ALA A 11 48.21 -35.69 -31.76
C ALA A 11 47.41 -35.99 -30.48
N VAL A 12 48.05 -35.80 -29.33
CA VAL A 12 47.41 -35.85 -28.01
C VAL A 12 46.50 -34.63 -27.90
N SER A 13 45.18 -34.85 -27.87
CA SER A 13 44.23 -33.85 -27.40
C SER A 13 44.55 -33.53 -25.94
N ARG A 14 45.13 -32.36 -25.68
CA ARG A 14 45.33 -31.87 -24.31
C ARG A 14 43.96 -31.65 -23.66
N PRO A 15 43.73 -32.12 -22.42
CA PRO A 15 42.54 -31.76 -21.67
C PRO A 15 42.56 -30.25 -21.39
N VAL A 16 41.42 -29.59 -21.61
CA VAL A 16 41.18 -28.23 -21.11
C VAL A 16 41.37 -28.29 -19.59
N SER A 17 42.27 -27.49 -19.05
CA SER A 17 42.56 -27.49 -17.61
C SER A 17 41.31 -27.10 -16.81
N ASP A 18 41.05 -27.78 -15.70
CA ASP A 18 39.89 -27.55 -14.81
C ASP A 18 39.69 -26.07 -14.44
N GLY A 19 40.79 -25.31 -14.34
CA GLY A 19 40.74 -23.87 -14.11
C GLY A 19 40.01 -23.06 -15.19
N CYS A 20 40.03 -23.45 -16.47
CA CYS A 20 39.32 -22.70 -17.51
C CYS A 20 37.79 -22.85 -17.39
N ALA A 21 37.31 -24.03 -16.97
CA ALA A 21 35.88 -24.29 -16.78
C ALA A 21 35.31 -23.52 -15.57
N GLU A 22 36.02 -23.52 -14.43
CA GLU A 22 35.62 -22.77 -13.23
C GLU A 22 35.55 -21.26 -13.48
N HIS A 23 36.50 -20.69 -14.23
CA HIS A 23 36.47 -19.27 -14.60
C HIS A 23 35.27 -18.91 -15.50
N LEU A 24 34.92 -19.76 -16.47
CA LEU A 24 33.77 -19.53 -17.35
C LEU A 24 32.45 -19.56 -16.58
N VAL A 25 32.32 -20.46 -15.60
CA VAL A 25 31.15 -20.54 -14.71
C VAL A 25 31.03 -19.28 -13.85
N ALA A 26 32.13 -18.80 -13.26
CA ALA A 26 32.13 -17.57 -12.48
C ALA A 26 31.75 -16.33 -13.31
N ALA A 27 32.26 -16.20 -14.54
CA ALA A 27 31.91 -15.12 -15.44
C ALA A 27 30.43 -15.17 -15.88
N ALA A 28 29.89 -16.37 -16.12
CA ALA A 28 28.49 -16.57 -16.45
C ALA A 28 27.56 -16.21 -15.28
N GLY A 29 27.88 -16.69 -14.06
CA GLY A 29 27.14 -16.35 -12.84
C GLY A 29 27.15 -14.85 -12.54
N TRP A 30 28.30 -14.18 -12.75
CA TRP A 30 28.39 -12.73 -12.60
C TRP A 30 27.52 -12.00 -13.61
N ARG A 31 27.55 -12.38 -14.89
CA ARG A 31 26.72 -11.75 -15.93
C ARG A 31 25.22 -11.93 -15.65
N ARG A 32 24.80 -13.13 -15.22
CA ARG A 32 23.42 -13.41 -14.79
C ARG A 32 23.01 -12.44 -13.69
N LEU A 33 23.81 -12.33 -12.63
CA LEU A 33 23.49 -11.44 -11.51
C LEU A 33 23.55 -9.95 -11.90
N ALA A 34 24.48 -9.55 -12.76
CA ALA A 34 24.61 -8.16 -13.23
C ALA A 34 23.38 -7.72 -14.03
N ASP A 35 22.86 -8.60 -14.89
CA ASP A 35 21.64 -8.38 -15.65
C ASP A 35 20.40 -8.28 -14.74
N LEU A 36 20.31 -9.12 -13.70
CA LEU A 36 19.26 -8.98 -12.68
C LEU A 36 19.36 -7.64 -11.93
N VAL A 37 20.56 -7.22 -11.53
CA VAL A 37 20.78 -5.91 -10.86
C VAL A 37 20.40 -4.73 -11.77
N GLN A 38 20.45 -4.89 -13.09
CA GLN A 38 20.01 -3.84 -14.02
C GLN A 38 18.48 -3.76 -14.14
N ARG A 39 17.80 -4.91 -14.10
CA ARG A 39 16.35 -5.02 -14.39
C ARG A 39 15.46 -5.01 -13.15
N ASP A 40 15.98 -5.44 -12.01
CA ASP A 40 15.22 -5.54 -10.76
C ASP A 40 15.43 -4.29 -9.87
N PRO A 41 14.37 -3.57 -9.47
CA PRO A 41 14.51 -2.32 -8.74
C PRO A 41 15.09 -2.47 -7.34
N GLU A 42 14.76 -3.52 -6.59
CA GLU A 42 15.30 -3.71 -5.24
C GLU A 42 16.78 -4.09 -5.31
N LEU A 43 17.16 -4.97 -6.24
CA LEU A 43 18.57 -5.31 -6.47
C LEU A 43 19.34 -4.08 -6.98
N ARG A 44 18.77 -3.29 -7.89
CA ARG A 44 19.38 -2.05 -8.40
C ARG A 44 19.69 -1.05 -7.29
N LEU A 45 18.81 -0.95 -6.30
CA LEU A 45 18.95 -0.04 -5.14
C LEU A 45 19.94 -0.55 -4.10
N HIS A 46 20.04 -1.87 -3.90
CA HIS A 46 20.70 -2.44 -2.73
C HIS A 46 21.89 -3.36 -3.04
N LEU A 47 22.14 -3.69 -4.30
CA LEU A 47 23.21 -4.59 -4.71
C LEU A 47 24.10 -3.95 -5.78
N ALA A 48 25.40 -4.13 -5.61
CA ALA A 48 26.42 -3.89 -6.62
C ALA A 48 27.37 -5.08 -6.68
N LEU A 49 28.00 -5.28 -7.83
CA LEU A 49 28.87 -6.42 -8.10
C LEU A 49 30.26 -5.94 -8.46
N ARG A 50 31.29 -6.54 -7.88
CA ARG A 50 32.65 -6.31 -8.36
C ARG A 50 32.91 -7.19 -9.59
N PRO A 51 33.38 -6.62 -10.73
CA PRO A 51 33.73 -7.43 -11.89
C PRO A 51 34.84 -8.45 -11.56
N PRO A 52 34.78 -9.68 -12.10
CA PRO A 52 35.92 -10.59 -12.13
C PRO A 52 37.09 -9.95 -12.88
N ARG A 53 38.34 -10.31 -12.53
CA ARG A 53 39.55 -9.71 -13.11
C ARG A 53 39.57 -9.66 -14.64
N ASP A 54 39.02 -10.69 -15.29
CA ASP A 54 39.00 -10.80 -16.75
C ASP A 54 38.01 -9.82 -17.41
N LEU A 55 36.97 -9.40 -16.68
CA LEU A 55 36.00 -8.40 -17.13
C LEU A 55 36.34 -6.99 -16.63
N SER A 56 37.22 -6.86 -15.64
CA SER A 56 37.71 -5.57 -15.13
C SER A 56 38.41 -4.72 -16.20
N ALA A 57 39.03 -5.34 -17.20
CA ALA A 57 39.70 -4.61 -18.28
C ALA A 57 38.73 -3.74 -19.10
N ASP A 58 37.49 -4.22 -19.29
CA ASP A 58 36.46 -3.54 -20.08
C ASP A 58 35.51 -2.70 -19.21
N LEU A 59 35.23 -3.15 -17.97
CA LEU A 59 34.22 -2.55 -17.09
C LEU A 59 34.81 -1.69 -15.95
N GLY A 60 36.13 -1.72 -15.78
CA GLY A 60 36.83 -1.14 -14.63
C GLY A 60 36.76 -2.00 -13.37
N ASP A 61 37.57 -1.64 -12.36
CA ASP A 61 37.68 -2.39 -11.10
C ASP A 61 36.63 -2.04 -10.02
N GLY A 62 35.77 -1.06 -10.29
CA GLY A 62 34.75 -0.57 -9.36
C GLY A 62 33.47 -1.42 -9.34
N PRO A 63 32.63 -1.31 -8.29
CA PRO A 63 31.33 -1.98 -8.24
C PRO A 63 30.40 -1.51 -9.36
N GLN A 64 29.71 -2.46 -9.97
CA GLN A 64 28.74 -2.27 -11.05
C GLN A 64 27.33 -2.62 -10.57
N PRO A 65 26.32 -1.78 -10.83
CA PRO A 65 26.41 -0.48 -11.48
C PRO A 65 27.04 0.57 -10.56
N THR A 66 27.62 1.62 -11.15
CA THR A 66 28.12 2.78 -10.39
C THR A 66 27.01 3.45 -9.58
N HIS A 67 27.27 3.79 -8.31
CA HIS A 67 26.31 4.53 -7.50
C HIS A 67 26.31 6.01 -7.90
N PRO A 68 25.14 6.68 -8.02
CA PRO A 68 25.04 8.12 -8.35
C PRO A 68 25.90 9.06 -7.50
N ARG A 69 26.04 8.76 -6.20
CA ARG A 69 26.85 9.55 -5.25
C ARG A 69 28.33 9.15 -5.18
N ALA A 70 28.78 8.21 -6.02
CA ALA A 70 30.12 7.65 -5.91
C ALA A 70 30.80 7.45 -7.28
N SER A 71 30.60 8.39 -8.20
CA SER A 71 30.92 8.27 -9.63
C SER A 71 32.36 7.87 -9.97
N ASP A 72 33.34 8.14 -9.08
CA ASP A 72 34.75 8.01 -9.45
C ASP A 72 35.56 7.07 -8.52
N ARG A 73 35.19 6.93 -7.24
CA ARG A 73 35.81 6.02 -6.25
C ARG A 73 34.79 5.63 -5.17
N VAL A 74 34.86 4.39 -4.70
CA VAL A 74 34.09 3.89 -3.55
C VAL A 74 35.01 3.15 -2.59
N HIS A 75 34.62 3.12 -1.31
CA HIS A 75 35.26 2.25 -0.33
C HIS A 75 34.37 1.01 -0.13
N ILE A 76 34.91 -0.16 -0.44
CA ILE A 76 34.25 -1.44 -0.15
C ILE A 76 34.70 -1.86 1.25
N ALA A 77 33.78 -1.84 2.20
CA ALA A 77 34.06 -2.13 3.61
C ALA A 77 33.51 -3.50 4.00
N PRO A 78 34.36 -4.51 4.29
CA PRO A 78 33.93 -5.75 4.93
C PRO A 78 33.29 -5.48 6.29
N LEU A 79 32.35 -6.33 6.72
CA LEU A 79 31.68 -6.21 8.01
C LEU A 79 32.68 -6.10 9.17
N ALA A 80 33.74 -6.92 9.18
CA ALA A 80 34.79 -6.87 10.18
C ALA A 80 35.50 -5.50 10.24
N ALA A 81 35.78 -4.89 9.08
CA ALA A 81 36.40 -3.56 9.00
C ALA A 81 35.43 -2.44 9.41
N LEU A 82 34.14 -2.60 9.08
CA LEU A 82 33.09 -1.67 9.47
C LEU A 82 32.95 -1.58 11.00
N LEU A 83 33.01 -2.74 11.67
CA LEU A 83 32.85 -2.87 13.11
C LEU A 83 34.15 -2.72 13.91
N GLY A 84 35.30 -2.85 13.26
CA GLY A 84 36.62 -2.83 13.89
C GLY A 84 37.00 -1.47 14.48
N ARG A 85 37.84 -1.50 15.51
CA ARG A 85 38.53 -0.33 16.08
C ARG A 85 40.03 -0.52 15.95
N ARG A 86 40.75 0.53 15.54
CA ARG A 86 42.23 0.51 15.46
C ARG A 86 42.89 0.74 16.83
N ALA A 87 42.24 1.52 17.71
CA ALA A 87 42.63 1.72 19.11
C ALA A 87 41.39 1.87 20.01
N ALA A 88 41.52 1.71 21.33
CA ALA A 88 40.39 1.76 22.27
C ALA A 88 39.62 3.10 22.23
N ASP A 89 40.36 4.20 21.99
CA ASP A 89 39.84 5.58 21.98
C ASP A 89 39.42 6.06 20.57
N GLU A 90 39.65 5.26 19.52
CA GLU A 90 39.26 5.63 18.15
C GLU A 90 37.82 5.21 17.82
N ARG A 91 37.14 6.04 17.04
CA ARG A 91 35.81 5.73 16.47
C ARG A 91 35.95 4.63 15.42
N SER A 92 35.11 3.61 15.52
CA SER A 92 34.92 2.60 14.46
C SER A 92 34.47 3.25 13.14
N LEU A 93 34.65 2.54 12.03
CA LEU A 93 34.16 3.02 10.73
C LEU A 93 32.64 3.21 10.74
N LEU A 94 31.89 2.32 11.42
CA LEU A 94 30.45 2.48 11.61
C LEU A 94 30.07 3.78 12.34
N GLU A 95 30.80 4.15 13.40
CA GLU A 95 30.62 5.42 14.12
C GLU A 95 30.87 6.64 13.21
N GLN A 96 31.87 6.55 12.32
CA GLN A 96 32.15 7.60 11.35
C GLN A 96 31.07 7.69 10.26
N VAL A 97 30.60 6.54 9.75
CA VAL A 97 29.55 6.50 8.72
C VAL A 97 28.25 7.10 9.23
N ILE A 98 27.82 6.73 10.43
CA ILE A 98 26.60 7.28 11.04
C ILE A 98 26.76 8.77 11.33
N ALA A 99 27.93 9.22 11.79
CA ALA A 99 28.20 10.65 11.99
C ALA A 99 28.18 11.45 10.67
N ASN A 100 28.48 10.82 9.54
CA ASN A 100 28.52 11.43 8.21
C ASN A 100 27.20 11.33 7.43
N GLN A 101 26.09 10.95 8.09
CA GLN A 101 24.78 10.85 7.46
C GLN A 101 24.34 12.17 6.79
N HIS A 102 23.61 12.06 5.67
CA HIS A 102 23.16 13.23 4.91
C HIS A 102 21.97 13.93 5.58
N GLU A 103 21.04 13.14 6.11
CA GLU A 103 19.88 13.60 6.84
C GLU A 103 20.00 13.09 8.27
N PRO A 104 19.82 13.96 9.30
CA PRO A 104 19.98 13.55 10.68
C PRO A 104 18.83 12.63 11.09
N VAL A 105 19.09 11.33 11.12
CA VAL A 105 18.20 10.31 11.68
C VAL A 105 18.84 9.63 12.89
N ASP A 106 18.02 8.99 13.73
CA ASP A 106 18.48 8.18 14.85
C ASP A 106 19.43 7.07 14.35
N ALA A 107 20.50 6.81 15.10
CA ALA A 107 21.54 5.87 14.67
C ALA A 107 21.02 4.44 14.50
N LEU A 108 20.02 4.01 15.27
CA LEU A 108 19.41 2.69 15.13
C LEU A 108 18.53 2.62 13.88
N ASP A 109 17.74 3.67 13.62
CA ASP A 109 16.95 3.77 12.38
C ASP A 109 17.88 3.81 11.14
N PHE A 110 19.01 4.52 11.23
CA PHE A 110 20.03 4.54 10.18
C PHE A 110 20.62 3.16 9.92
N LEU A 111 21.02 2.44 10.99
CA LEU A 111 21.55 1.08 10.90
C LEU A 111 20.56 0.15 10.20
N VAL A 112 19.28 0.22 10.62
CA VAL A 112 18.22 -0.62 10.09
C VAL A 112 18.02 -0.36 8.59
N GLU A 113 17.89 0.90 8.17
CA GLU A 113 17.53 1.22 6.79
C GLU A 113 18.71 1.17 5.81
N HIS A 114 19.97 1.33 6.26
CA HIS A 114 21.15 1.33 5.37
C HIS A 114 22.00 0.07 5.44
N PHE A 115 21.86 -0.77 6.47
CA PHE A 115 22.67 -1.99 6.62
C PHE A 115 21.86 -3.24 6.85
N VAL A 116 20.81 -3.23 7.68
CA VAL A 116 20.06 -4.46 7.99
C VAL A 116 19.06 -4.78 6.87
N ARG A 117 18.16 -3.84 6.55
CA ARG A 117 17.12 -4.02 5.53
C ARG A 117 17.70 -4.34 4.16
N PRO A 118 18.70 -3.61 3.63
CA PRO A 118 19.29 -3.95 2.33
C PRO A 118 19.80 -5.38 2.22
N VAL A 119 20.42 -5.92 3.29
CA VAL A 119 20.90 -7.32 3.32
C VAL A 119 19.74 -8.29 3.14
N VAL A 120 18.69 -8.13 3.95
CA VAL A 120 17.55 -9.04 3.93
C VAL A 120 16.74 -8.89 2.65
N THR A 121 16.55 -7.66 2.16
CA THR A 121 15.85 -7.39 0.90
C THR A 121 16.57 -8.00 -0.30
N VAL A 122 17.90 -7.86 -0.41
CA VAL A 122 18.68 -8.51 -1.49
C VAL A 122 18.59 -10.03 -1.39
N TRP A 123 18.79 -10.59 -0.20
CA TRP A 123 18.72 -12.04 0.00
C TRP A 123 17.34 -12.59 -0.38
N ARG A 124 16.27 -11.94 0.09
CA ARG A 124 14.88 -12.27 -0.23
C ARG A 124 14.62 -12.13 -1.74
N ALA A 125 15.05 -11.05 -2.37
CA ALA A 125 14.83 -10.82 -3.80
C ALA A 125 15.47 -11.92 -4.65
N LEU A 126 16.72 -12.31 -4.35
CA LEU A 126 17.39 -13.40 -5.06
C LEU A 126 16.65 -14.73 -4.87
N LEU A 127 16.28 -15.06 -3.64
CA LEU A 127 15.65 -16.33 -3.31
C LEU A 127 14.22 -16.43 -3.85
N ASP A 128 13.36 -15.48 -3.48
CA ASP A 128 11.91 -15.55 -3.65
C ASP A 128 11.47 -15.15 -5.07
N ARG A 129 12.15 -14.17 -5.71
CA ARG A 129 11.77 -13.66 -7.04
C ARG A 129 12.59 -14.27 -8.17
N HIS A 130 13.84 -14.63 -7.93
CA HIS A 130 14.77 -15.10 -8.97
C HIS A 130 15.20 -16.55 -8.82
N GLY A 131 14.76 -17.26 -7.77
CA GLY A 131 15.11 -18.68 -7.55
C GLY A 131 16.61 -18.89 -7.33
N LEU A 132 17.29 -17.94 -6.68
CA LEU A 132 18.73 -17.94 -6.47
C LEU A 132 19.10 -17.92 -4.99
N VAL A 133 20.00 -18.81 -4.60
CA VAL A 133 20.59 -18.84 -3.25
C VAL A 133 22.02 -18.33 -3.32
N LEU A 134 22.37 -17.40 -2.43
CA LEU A 134 23.76 -16.97 -2.22
C LEU A 134 24.26 -17.56 -0.89
N LEU A 135 25.08 -18.60 -0.97
CA LEU A 135 25.54 -19.36 0.20
C LEU A 135 26.52 -18.58 1.09
N ASP A 136 27.29 -17.68 0.48
CA ASP A 136 28.42 -17.00 1.13
C ASP A 136 28.03 -15.63 1.70
N LEU A 137 26.75 -15.37 2.03
CA LEU A 137 26.34 -14.09 2.65
C LEU A 137 26.53 -14.12 4.19
N ASP A 138 27.74 -14.41 4.63
CA ASP A 138 28.14 -14.52 6.04
C ASP A 138 28.93 -13.30 6.54
N ALA A 139 29.39 -13.34 7.80
CA ALA A 139 30.12 -12.23 8.42
C ALA A 139 31.49 -11.91 7.77
N ASP A 140 32.10 -12.87 7.07
CA ASP A 140 33.42 -12.73 6.46
C ASP A 140 33.33 -12.17 5.03
N ASN A 141 32.25 -12.51 4.33
CA ASN A 141 32.03 -12.14 2.94
C ASN A 141 31.04 -10.96 2.76
N LEU A 142 30.31 -10.58 3.81
CA LEU A 142 29.42 -9.43 3.78
C LEU A 142 30.22 -8.12 3.68
N THR A 143 30.06 -7.41 2.56
CA THR A 143 30.71 -6.11 2.34
C THR A 143 29.72 -5.03 1.92
N PHE A 144 29.99 -3.79 2.34
CA PHE A 144 29.15 -2.63 2.11
C PHE A 144 29.87 -1.59 1.26
N GLU A 145 29.11 -0.91 0.42
CA GLU A 145 29.62 0.21 -0.34
C GLU A 145 29.48 1.52 0.45
N LEU A 146 30.60 2.25 0.53
CA LEU A 146 30.66 3.59 1.09
C LEU A 146 31.17 4.57 0.03
N THR A 147 30.61 5.78 0.02
CA THR A 147 31.13 6.91 -0.78
C THR A 147 32.54 7.31 -0.29
N PRO A 148 33.34 8.08 -1.08
CA PRO A 148 34.66 8.57 -0.65
C PRO A 148 34.65 9.31 0.68
N GLY A 149 33.56 10.04 0.97
CA GLY A 149 33.33 10.75 2.22
C GLY A 149 32.86 9.86 3.38
N VAL A 150 33.02 8.53 3.29
CA VAL A 150 32.65 7.56 4.32
C VAL A 150 31.17 7.68 4.68
N ARG A 151 30.31 7.63 3.67
CA ARG A 151 28.84 7.59 3.83
C ARG A 151 28.28 6.31 3.25
N ALA A 152 27.35 5.67 3.95
CA ALA A 152 26.66 4.49 3.43
C ALA A 152 25.84 4.85 2.18
N THR A 153 25.93 4.01 1.15
CA THR A 153 25.02 4.08 0.00
C THR A 153 23.75 3.26 0.21
N GLY A 154 23.78 2.32 1.15
CA GLY A 154 22.73 1.32 1.32
C GLY A 154 22.86 0.12 0.39
N ARG A 155 24.03 -0.03 -0.27
CA ARG A 155 24.34 -1.16 -1.15
C ARG A 155 25.32 -2.14 -0.52
N LEU A 156 25.04 -3.41 -0.78
CA LEU A 156 25.96 -4.53 -0.62
C LEU A 156 26.85 -4.63 -1.84
N VAL A 157 28.09 -5.08 -1.63
CA VAL A 157 28.97 -5.42 -2.75
C VAL A 157 29.25 -6.92 -2.72
N VAL A 158 28.78 -7.62 -3.74
CA VAL A 158 29.16 -9.03 -3.95
C VAL A 158 30.48 -9.04 -4.72
N THR A 159 31.51 -9.57 -4.06
CA THR A 159 32.88 -9.65 -4.59
C THR A 159 33.21 -11.00 -5.22
N SER A 160 32.40 -12.03 -4.93
CA SER A 160 32.49 -13.38 -5.48
C SER A 160 31.08 -13.94 -5.70
N VAL A 161 30.88 -14.66 -6.82
CA VAL A 161 29.64 -15.38 -7.13
C VAL A 161 29.80 -16.89 -6.99
N ALA A 162 30.88 -17.35 -6.34
CA ALA A 162 31.20 -18.77 -6.22
C ALA A 162 30.12 -19.58 -5.49
N GLY A 163 29.46 -19.00 -4.48
CA GLY A 163 28.33 -19.59 -3.76
C GLY A 163 26.95 -19.31 -4.36
N LEU A 164 26.84 -18.77 -5.58
CA LEU A 164 25.55 -18.57 -6.24
C LEU A 164 25.04 -19.90 -6.81
N ARG A 165 23.83 -20.32 -6.42
CA ARG A 165 23.18 -21.56 -6.88
C ARG A 165 21.74 -21.30 -7.27
N ASP A 166 21.22 -22.10 -8.20
CA ASP A 166 19.80 -22.14 -8.50
C ASP A 166 19.06 -22.95 -7.42
N THR A 167 17.87 -22.52 -6.99
CA THR A 167 17.10 -23.25 -5.98
C THR A 167 16.69 -24.63 -6.45
N ALA A 168 16.55 -24.83 -7.77
CA ALA A 168 16.29 -26.13 -8.36
C ALA A 168 17.48 -27.11 -8.25
N GLU A 169 18.69 -26.58 -8.09
CA GLU A 169 19.94 -27.36 -8.00
C GLU A 169 20.50 -27.44 -6.56
N ALA A 170 19.98 -26.63 -5.64
CA ALA A 170 20.42 -26.56 -4.25
C ALA A 170 19.77 -27.65 -3.38
N ASP A 171 20.56 -28.27 -2.50
CA ASP A 171 20.05 -29.15 -1.45
C ASP A 171 19.29 -28.30 -0.40
N PRO A 172 18.17 -28.74 0.18
CA PRO A 172 17.57 -28.10 1.37
C PRO A 172 18.58 -27.71 2.47
N LEU A 173 19.65 -28.49 2.65
CA LEU A 173 20.74 -28.17 3.59
C LEU A 173 21.53 -26.91 3.20
N ASP A 174 21.63 -26.59 1.91
CA ASP A 174 22.29 -25.38 1.44
C ASP A 174 21.46 -24.12 1.75
N VAL A 175 20.13 -24.22 1.64
CA VAL A 175 19.20 -23.15 2.05
C VAL A 175 19.26 -22.92 3.56
N ASP A 176 19.27 -23.99 4.37
CA ASP A 176 19.44 -23.91 5.82
C ASP A 176 20.77 -23.25 6.20
N ARG A 177 21.86 -23.64 5.54
CA ARG A 177 23.18 -23.03 5.74
C ARG A 177 23.17 -21.54 5.41
N ALA A 178 22.57 -21.15 4.28
CA ALA A 178 22.46 -19.75 3.87
C ALA A 178 21.62 -18.93 4.87
N ALA A 179 20.51 -19.48 5.37
CA ALA A 179 19.67 -18.84 6.37
C ALA A 179 20.42 -18.59 7.69
N ARG A 180 21.22 -19.58 8.16
CA ARG A 180 22.07 -19.41 9.34
C ARG A 180 23.20 -18.40 9.13
N ALA A 181 23.83 -18.42 7.95
CA ALA A 181 24.89 -17.48 7.59
C ALA A 181 24.39 -16.03 7.64
N LEU A 182 23.24 -15.77 6.99
CA LEU A 182 22.57 -14.47 7.02
C LEU A 182 22.25 -14.04 8.46
N HIS A 183 21.57 -14.90 9.23
CA HIS A 183 21.22 -14.58 10.61
C HIS A 183 22.47 -14.29 11.46
N GLY A 184 23.54 -15.08 11.30
CA GLY A 184 24.82 -14.87 11.98
C GLY A 184 25.45 -13.51 11.66
N ALA A 185 25.46 -13.11 10.39
CA ALA A 185 25.97 -11.82 9.95
C ALA A 185 25.18 -10.64 10.55
N LEU A 186 23.84 -10.74 10.58
CA LEU A 186 22.97 -9.72 11.18
C LEU A 186 23.16 -9.60 12.71
N ILE A 187 23.35 -10.73 13.40
CA ILE A 187 23.68 -10.73 14.83
C ILE A 187 25.06 -10.09 15.08
N GLY A 188 26.04 -10.39 14.23
CA GLY A 188 27.36 -9.75 14.26
C GLY A 188 27.29 -8.23 14.11
N LEU A 189 26.53 -7.76 13.12
CA LEU A 189 26.26 -6.34 12.89
C LEU A 189 25.59 -5.68 14.09
N ALA A 190 24.54 -6.31 14.64
CA ALA A 190 23.82 -5.80 15.82
C ALA A 190 24.71 -5.72 17.07
N ALA A 191 25.54 -6.74 17.31
CA ALA A 191 26.48 -6.77 18.42
C ALA A 191 27.61 -5.72 18.25
N GLY A 192 28.07 -5.52 17.02
CA GLY A 192 29.00 -4.45 16.67
C GLY A 192 28.44 -3.07 16.99
N PHE A 193 27.22 -2.78 16.52
CA PHE A 193 26.53 -1.52 16.82
C PHE A 193 26.32 -1.29 18.32
N GLN A 194 25.96 -2.32 19.09
CA GLN A 194 25.78 -2.20 20.55
C GLN A 194 27.05 -1.81 21.31
N ARG A 195 28.23 -2.14 20.77
CA ARG A 195 29.53 -1.78 21.39
C ARG A 195 29.94 -0.33 21.08
N ALA A 196 29.37 0.28 20.04
CA ALA A 196 29.62 1.65 19.63
C ALA A 196 28.84 2.67 20.47
N SER A 197 29.27 3.92 20.42
CA SER A 197 28.62 5.06 21.08
C SER A 197 28.30 6.14 20.07
N PHE A 198 27.03 6.54 19.99
CA PHE A 198 26.54 7.54 19.03
C PHE A 198 26.02 8.75 19.79
N ASP A 199 26.66 9.91 19.61
CA ASP A 199 26.35 11.15 20.32
C ASP A 199 26.26 10.99 21.84
N GLY A 200 27.17 10.19 22.42
CA GLY A 200 27.21 9.88 23.85
C GLY A 200 26.13 8.90 24.32
N ARG A 201 25.32 8.35 23.42
CA ARG A 201 24.28 7.35 23.71
C ARG A 201 24.74 5.96 23.32
N ARG A 202 24.38 4.98 24.17
CA ARG A 202 24.48 3.55 23.87
C ARG A 202 23.09 2.94 23.84
N TYR A 203 22.82 2.13 22.82
CA TYR A 203 21.53 1.47 22.66
C TYR A 203 21.48 0.17 23.46
N ARG A 204 20.33 -0.10 24.10
CA ARG A 204 20.13 -1.35 24.84
C ARG A 204 20.07 -2.52 23.86
N GLY A 205 20.76 -3.63 24.19
CA GLY A 205 20.83 -4.77 23.27
C GLY A 205 19.47 -5.38 22.89
N ARG A 206 18.50 -5.35 23.81
CA ARG A 206 17.11 -5.76 23.53
C ARG A 206 16.45 -4.89 22.44
N ALA A 207 16.69 -3.59 22.44
CA ALA A 207 16.09 -2.66 21.47
C ALA A 207 16.70 -2.87 20.08
N VAL A 208 18.02 -3.02 19.99
CA VAL A 208 18.72 -3.30 18.72
C VAL A 208 18.26 -4.65 18.14
N ARG A 209 18.19 -5.69 18.98
CA ARG A 209 17.67 -7.00 18.54
C ARG A 209 16.24 -6.88 18.03
N ALA A 210 15.34 -6.25 18.79
CA ALA A 210 13.95 -6.06 18.37
C ALA A 210 13.83 -5.32 17.03
N ALA A 211 14.72 -4.37 16.75
CA ALA A 211 14.75 -3.66 15.47
C ALA A 211 15.16 -4.59 14.29
N VAL A 212 16.18 -5.43 14.47
CA VAL A 212 16.60 -6.43 13.45
C VAL A 212 15.50 -7.48 13.22
N GLU A 213 14.91 -7.99 14.30
CA GLU A 213 13.81 -8.96 14.27
C GLU A 213 12.57 -8.39 13.55
N SER A 214 12.31 -7.09 13.73
CA SER A 214 11.25 -6.37 13.02
C SER A 214 11.50 -6.30 11.52
N VAL A 215 12.75 -6.08 11.08
CA VAL A 215 13.11 -6.14 9.66
C VAL A 215 12.94 -7.55 9.11
N LEU A 216 13.45 -8.58 9.80
CA LEU A 216 13.28 -9.97 9.37
C LEU A 216 11.80 -10.35 9.25
N SER A 217 10.99 -9.96 10.24
CA SER A 217 9.54 -10.23 10.23
C SER A 217 8.79 -9.49 9.13
N ALA A 218 9.29 -8.33 8.68
CA ALA A 218 8.70 -7.57 7.58
C ALA A 218 9.15 -8.07 6.21
N GLU A 219 10.44 -8.31 6.03
CA GLU A 219 11.02 -8.68 4.72
C GLU A 219 10.75 -10.15 4.37
N LEU A 220 10.66 -11.05 5.37
CA LEU A 220 10.34 -12.48 5.16
C LEU A 220 8.83 -12.76 5.20
N ARG A 221 8.01 -11.70 5.16
CA ARG A 221 6.56 -11.77 5.09
C ARG A 221 6.08 -11.82 3.65
N TYR A 222 5.05 -12.63 3.42
CA TYR A 222 4.39 -12.79 2.12
C TYR A 222 5.35 -13.31 1.04
N LEU A 223 6.16 -14.31 1.40
CA LEU A 223 6.96 -15.08 0.45
C LEU A 223 6.05 -15.93 -0.45
N ALA A 224 6.55 -16.30 -1.62
CA ALA A 224 5.90 -17.31 -2.44
C ALA A 224 5.75 -18.63 -1.64
N PRO A 225 4.66 -19.39 -1.80
CA PRO A 225 4.45 -20.64 -1.06
C PRO A 225 5.62 -21.62 -1.18
N GLU A 226 6.24 -21.73 -2.35
CA GLU A 226 7.38 -22.60 -2.63
C GLU A 226 8.62 -22.13 -1.85
N THR A 227 8.89 -20.83 -1.84
CA THR A 227 9.99 -20.24 -1.07
C THR A 227 9.78 -20.42 0.44
N ALA A 228 8.56 -20.22 0.93
CA ALA A 228 8.25 -20.44 2.33
C ALA A 228 8.46 -21.90 2.72
N ALA A 229 8.03 -22.86 1.89
CA ALA A 229 8.28 -24.28 2.11
C ALA A 229 9.78 -24.61 2.15
N LEU A 230 10.59 -23.99 1.29
CA LEU A 230 12.05 -24.14 1.28
C LEU A 230 12.72 -23.59 2.54
N LEU A 231 12.16 -22.54 3.15
CA LEU A 231 12.68 -21.91 4.36
C LEU A 231 12.09 -22.46 5.66
N HIS A 232 11.19 -23.43 5.60
CA HIS A 232 10.75 -24.12 6.80
C HIS A 232 11.77 -25.18 7.22
N GLY A 233 12.25 -25.10 8.47
CA GLY A 233 13.32 -25.97 8.93
C GLY A 233 13.90 -25.58 10.30
N ASP A 234 15.00 -26.23 10.69
CA ASP A 234 15.64 -26.06 12.00
C ASP A 234 16.59 -24.85 12.08
N HIS A 235 16.18 -23.68 11.57
CA HIS A 235 17.04 -22.48 11.58
C HIS A 235 16.38 -21.25 12.18
N PRO A 236 17.16 -20.24 12.64
CA PRO A 236 16.62 -19.07 13.34
C PRO A 236 15.62 -18.22 12.55
N LEU A 237 15.67 -18.29 11.21
CA LEU A 237 14.77 -17.51 10.35
C LEU A 237 13.36 -18.10 10.22
N ASP A 238 13.14 -19.38 10.58
CA ASP A 238 11.90 -20.13 10.32
C ASP A 238 10.67 -19.43 10.93
N ARG A 239 10.82 -18.90 12.15
CA ARG A 239 9.76 -18.16 12.84
C ARG A 239 9.29 -16.86 12.15
N HIS A 240 10.03 -16.36 11.17
CA HIS A 240 9.67 -15.17 10.39
C HIS A 240 9.10 -15.52 9.01
N VAL A 241 9.24 -16.77 8.58
CA VAL A 241 8.76 -17.25 7.28
C VAL A 241 7.24 -17.20 7.28
N HIS A 242 6.69 -16.53 6.28
CA HIS A 242 5.26 -16.36 6.15
C HIS A 242 4.85 -16.25 4.69
N SER A 243 3.86 -17.03 4.28
CA SER A 243 3.24 -16.98 2.96
C SER A 243 1.72 -16.88 3.07
N VAL A 244 1.09 -16.35 2.02
CA VAL A 244 -0.37 -16.37 1.86
C VAL A 244 -0.65 -17.11 0.55
N PRO A 245 -1.43 -18.21 0.55
CA PRO A 245 -1.77 -18.93 -0.68
C PRO A 245 -2.51 -18.03 -1.67
N GLU A 246 -2.18 -18.12 -2.96
CA GLU A 246 -2.84 -17.34 -4.01
C GLU A 246 -4.35 -17.58 -4.06
N GLU A 247 -4.78 -18.82 -3.80
CA GLU A 247 -6.20 -19.19 -3.77
C GLU A 247 -6.94 -18.48 -2.63
N GLN A 248 -6.31 -18.36 -1.45
CA GLN A 248 -6.86 -17.60 -0.32
C GLN A 248 -6.97 -16.12 -0.68
N ASP A 249 -5.92 -15.50 -1.22
CA ASP A 249 -5.95 -14.08 -1.62
C ASP A 249 -7.05 -13.81 -2.65
N ARG A 250 -7.14 -14.66 -3.69
CA ARG A 250 -8.18 -14.58 -4.73
C ARG A 250 -9.58 -14.69 -4.13
N LEU A 251 -9.78 -15.62 -3.20
CA LEU A 251 -11.07 -15.86 -2.55
C LEU A 251 -11.51 -14.68 -1.69
N LEU A 252 -10.61 -14.14 -0.85
CA LEU A 252 -10.92 -12.97 -0.01
C LEU A 252 -11.18 -11.72 -0.86
N ARG A 253 -10.47 -11.54 -1.99
CA ARG A 253 -10.76 -10.45 -2.94
C ARG A 253 -12.12 -10.61 -3.62
N GLU A 254 -12.48 -11.84 -3.97
CA GLU A 254 -13.80 -12.13 -4.56
C GLU A 254 -14.94 -11.80 -3.58
N VAL A 255 -14.77 -12.10 -2.29
CA VAL A 255 -15.74 -11.68 -1.26
C VAL A 255 -15.88 -10.15 -1.24
N LEU A 256 -14.76 -9.42 -1.19
CA LEU A 256 -14.78 -7.96 -1.19
C LEU A 256 -15.42 -7.38 -2.46
N ARG A 257 -15.12 -7.94 -3.64
CA ARG A 257 -15.73 -7.53 -4.91
C ARG A 257 -17.25 -7.67 -4.87
N ARG A 258 -17.77 -8.79 -4.35
CA ARG A 258 -19.23 -9.00 -4.23
C ARG A 258 -19.87 -8.02 -3.26
N VAL A 259 -19.19 -7.68 -2.16
CA VAL A 259 -19.63 -6.63 -1.24
C VAL A 259 -19.67 -5.28 -1.98
N GLU A 260 -18.59 -4.89 -2.67
CA GLU A 260 -18.51 -3.62 -3.42
C GLU A 260 -19.61 -3.49 -4.48
N GLU A 261 -19.90 -4.56 -5.22
CA GLU A 261 -20.95 -4.60 -6.25
C GLU A 261 -22.34 -4.41 -5.65
N SER A 262 -22.62 -5.10 -4.55
CA SER A 262 -23.88 -4.99 -3.82
C SER A 262 -24.04 -3.61 -3.20
N SER A 263 -22.98 -3.06 -2.59
CA SER A 263 -22.97 -1.70 -2.07
C SER A 263 -23.10 -0.64 -3.17
N ALA A 264 -22.53 -0.88 -4.35
CA ALA A 264 -22.71 0.00 -5.52
C ALA A 264 -24.15 -0.03 -6.05
N ALA A 265 -24.80 -1.20 -6.05
CA ALA A 265 -26.22 -1.31 -6.37
C ALA A 265 -27.07 -0.55 -5.36
N ARG A 266 -26.81 -0.74 -4.06
CA ARG A 266 -27.51 -0.03 -2.97
C ARG A 266 -27.32 1.49 -3.01
N ARG A 267 -26.15 1.99 -3.43
CA ARG A 267 -25.96 3.44 -3.65
C ARG A 267 -26.87 4.02 -4.74
N ARG A 268 -27.30 3.19 -5.71
CA ARG A 268 -28.27 3.59 -6.75
C ARG A 268 -29.71 3.39 -6.30
N ASP A 269 -29.96 2.37 -5.49
CA ASP A 269 -31.26 2.07 -4.89
C ASP A 269 -31.12 1.81 -3.38
N PRO A 270 -31.34 2.83 -2.53
CA PRO A 270 -31.21 2.72 -1.09
C PRO A 270 -32.16 1.71 -0.42
N ALA A 271 -33.19 1.22 -1.11
CA ALA A 271 -34.11 0.21 -0.58
C ALA A 271 -33.49 -1.20 -0.54
N LEU A 272 -32.37 -1.42 -1.25
CA LEU A 272 -31.67 -2.70 -1.23
C LEU A 272 -31.02 -2.98 0.14
N PRO A 273 -30.97 -4.26 0.55
CA PRO A 273 -30.34 -4.68 1.81
C PRO A 273 -28.84 -4.37 1.84
N VAL A 274 -28.29 -4.26 3.05
CA VAL A 274 -26.86 -4.05 3.26
C VAL A 274 -26.12 -5.37 3.07
N PRO A 275 -25.08 -5.44 2.22
CA PRO A 275 -24.29 -6.66 2.08
C PRO A 275 -23.52 -6.97 3.35
N ALA A 276 -23.58 -8.23 3.80
CA ALA A 276 -23.02 -8.69 5.06
C ALA A 276 -22.08 -9.89 4.88
N VAL A 277 -20.97 -9.87 5.62
CA VAL A 277 -20.03 -10.99 5.75
C VAL A 277 -20.14 -11.57 7.15
N VAL A 278 -20.44 -12.86 7.25
CA VAL A 278 -20.64 -13.57 8.53
C VAL A 278 -19.38 -14.36 8.86
N ILE A 279 -18.89 -14.24 10.10
CA ILE A 279 -17.66 -14.89 10.55
C ILE A 279 -17.93 -15.64 11.86
N ASP A 280 -17.71 -16.95 11.90
CA ASP A 280 -17.63 -17.68 13.17
C ASP A 280 -16.39 -17.26 13.98
N LEU A 281 -16.38 -17.48 15.29
CA LEU A 281 -15.25 -17.12 16.14
C LEU A 281 -14.31 -18.29 16.43
N ASP A 282 -14.77 -19.43 16.92
CA ASP A 282 -13.84 -20.43 17.48
C ASP A 282 -13.14 -21.18 16.35
N LEU A 283 -11.79 -21.13 16.29
CA LEU A 283 -10.99 -21.68 15.17
C LEU A 283 -11.26 -21.01 13.81
N CYS A 284 -12.00 -19.91 13.81
CA CYS A 284 -12.28 -19.09 12.64
C CYS A 284 -11.75 -17.67 12.87
N GLY A 285 -12.57 -16.75 13.41
CA GLY A 285 -12.14 -15.37 13.73
C GLY A 285 -11.19 -15.26 14.95
N LEU A 286 -11.21 -16.25 15.85
CA LEU A 286 -10.38 -16.34 17.05
C LEU A 286 -9.59 -17.64 17.06
N VAL A 287 -8.31 -17.54 17.40
CA VAL A 287 -7.39 -18.67 17.50
C VAL A 287 -7.19 -19.04 18.99
N PRO A 288 -7.74 -20.18 19.44
CA PRO A 288 -7.77 -20.56 20.86
C PRO A 288 -6.51 -21.31 21.31
N LYS A 289 -5.32 -20.89 20.87
CA LYS A 289 -4.06 -21.64 21.08
C LYS A 289 -3.75 -21.85 22.57
N ALA A 290 -3.81 -20.79 23.37
CA ALA A 290 -3.47 -20.86 24.80
C ALA A 290 -4.36 -21.83 25.59
N ARG A 291 -5.68 -21.79 25.36
CA ARG A 291 -6.62 -22.70 26.03
C ARG A 291 -6.52 -24.14 25.53
N THR A 292 -6.19 -24.34 24.26
CA THR A 292 -5.95 -25.68 23.68
C THR A 292 -4.72 -26.34 24.30
N LEU A 293 -3.60 -25.60 24.37
CA LEU A 293 -2.38 -26.08 25.03
C LEU A 293 -2.64 -26.38 26.51
N HIS A 294 -3.45 -25.57 27.18
CA HIS A 294 -3.83 -25.83 28.57
C HIS A 294 -4.64 -27.11 28.70
N ALA A 295 -5.71 -27.27 27.92
CA ALA A 295 -6.59 -28.43 27.97
C ALA A 295 -5.83 -29.72 27.69
N ALA A 296 -4.97 -29.75 26.67
CA ALA A 296 -4.10 -30.89 26.39
C ALA A 296 -3.21 -31.25 27.60
N ARG A 297 -2.56 -30.26 28.22
CA ARG A 297 -1.71 -30.47 29.40
C ARG A 297 -2.49 -31.02 30.60
N THR A 298 -3.75 -30.63 30.78
CA THR A 298 -4.61 -31.16 31.85
C THR A 298 -4.88 -32.66 31.68
N LEU A 299 -4.90 -33.14 30.43
CA LEU A 299 -5.20 -34.54 30.12
C LEU A 299 -3.95 -35.44 30.10
N ALA A 300 -2.76 -34.87 30.21
CA ALA A 300 -1.50 -35.61 30.08
C ALA A 300 -1.19 -36.58 31.23
N GLY A 301 -1.96 -36.55 32.32
CA GLY A 301 -1.74 -37.36 33.51
C GLY A 301 -2.01 -38.87 33.31
N PRO A 302 -1.59 -39.71 34.27
CA PRO A 302 -1.85 -41.15 34.27
C PRO A 302 -3.33 -41.52 34.12
N ARG A 303 -3.62 -42.50 33.27
CA ARG A 303 -4.96 -43.06 33.04
C ARG A 303 -4.90 -44.53 32.61
N GLU A 304 -6.05 -45.19 32.55
CA GLU A 304 -6.16 -46.53 31.97
C GLU A 304 -5.62 -46.52 30.52
N GLY A 305 -4.82 -47.52 30.15
CA GLY A 305 -4.08 -47.56 28.89
C GLY A 305 -2.82 -46.68 28.81
N ALA A 306 -2.61 -45.75 29.75
CA ALA A 306 -1.41 -44.89 29.82
C ALA A 306 -1.01 -44.59 31.29
N PRO A 307 -0.50 -45.57 32.05
CA PRO A 307 -0.24 -45.44 33.49
C PRO A 307 0.90 -44.47 33.84
N ARG A 308 1.75 -44.11 32.87
CA ARG A 308 2.80 -43.07 33.02
C ARG A 308 2.36 -41.70 32.50
N GLY A 309 1.10 -41.56 32.08
CA GLY A 309 0.59 -40.39 31.37
C GLY A 309 0.96 -40.40 29.88
N ILE A 310 0.61 -39.30 29.21
CA ILE A 310 0.78 -39.11 27.76
C ILE A 310 1.72 -37.91 27.55
N PRO A 311 3.04 -38.12 27.42
CA PRO A 311 4.04 -37.04 27.33
C PRO A 311 3.79 -36.05 26.18
N GLU A 312 3.20 -36.51 25.09
CA GLU A 312 2.85 -35.70 23.93
C GLU A 312 1.81 -34.63 24.29
N LEU A 313 0.84 -34.97 25.14
CA LEU A 313 -0.14 -34.02 25.67
C LEU A 313 0.45 -33.13 26.77
N ALA A 314 1.54 -33.54 27.42
CA ALA A 314 2.27 -32.70 28.38
C ALA A 314 3.09 -31.60 27.68
N ARG A 315 3.51 -31.85 26.43
CA ARG A 315 4.23 -30.91 25.56
C ARG A 315 3.48 -30.71 24.22
N PRO A 316 2.24 -30.21 24.26
CA PRO A 316 1.41 -30.14 23.07
C PRO A 316 1.95 -29.18 22.01
N ASP A 317 2.86 -28.29 22.38
CA ASP A 317 3.59 -27.40 21.47
C ASP A 317 4.57 -28.13 20.53
N THR A 318 4.91 -29.39 20.81
CA THR A 318 5.74 -30.22 19.91
C THR A 318 4.90 -31.08 18.95
N LEU A 319 3.57 -30.99 19.02
CA LEU A 319 2.67 -31.73 18.14
C LEU A 319 2.60 -31.06 16.75
N ALA A 320 2.52 -31.89 15.71
CA ALA A 320 2.32 -31.41 14.34
C ALA A 320 0.98 -30.68 14.15
N ALA A 321 -0.05 -31.06 14.91
CA ALA A 321 -1.34 -30.41 14.94
C ALA A 321 -1.93 -30.47 16.36
N LEU A 322 -2.55 -29.37 16.79
CA LEU A 322 -3.24 -29.28 18.06
C LEU A 322 -4.66 -29.87 17.99
N PRO A 323 -5.16 -30.49 19.08
CA PRO A 323 -6.51 -31.04 19.13
C PRO A 323 -7.58 -29.95 19.04
N SER A 324 -8.76 -30.33 18.54
CA SER A 324 -9.95 -29.49 18.46
C SER A 324 -11.07 -30.03 19.35
N TYR A 325 -12.05 -29.18 19.65
CA TYR A 325 -13.21 -29.54 20.48
C TYR A 325 -14.28 -30.33 19.69
N SER A 326 -14.31 -30.25 18.36
CA SER A 326 -15.26 -31.02 17.56
C SER A 326 -14.77 -32.47 17.38
N LYS A 327 -15.71 -33.43 17.42
CA LYS A 327 -15.37 -34.86 17.33
C LYS A 327 -14.65 -35.23 16.02
N PRO A 328 -15.10 -34.79 14.83
CA PRO A 328 -14.40 -35.13 13.59
C PRO A 328 -12.94 -34.62 13.55
N ALA A 329 -12.70 -33.40 14.05
CA ALA A 329 -11.34 -32.84 14.09
C ALA A 329 -10.49 -33.45 15.21
N TRP A 330 -11.09 -33.90 16.32
CA TRP A 330 -10.42 -34.69 17.34
C TRP A 330 -9.94 -36.03 16.78
N ASP A 331 -10.78 -36.74 16.04
CA ASP A 331 -10.42 -38.03 15.42
C ASP A 331 -9.30 -37.83 14.41
N ARG A 332 -9.36 -36.75 13.62
CA ARG A 332 -8.27 -36.36 12.73
C ARG A 332 -6.98 -36.04 13.48
N PHE A 333 -7.07 -35.36 14.63
CA PHE A 333 -5.90 -35.12 15.49
C PHE A 333 -5.24 -36.43 15.92
N LEU A 334 -6.02 -37.43 16.34
CA LEU A 334 -5.48 -38.73 16.75
C LEU A 334 -4.75 -39.44 15.60
N GLU A 335 -5.30 -39.35 14.40
CA GLU A 335 -4.70 -39.91 13.19
C GLU A 335 -3.39 -39.20 12.82
N VAL A 336 -3.41 -37.86 12.73
CA VAL A 336 -2.26 -37.06 12.27
C VAL A 336 -1.13 -37.05 13.30
N SER A 337 -1.44 -37.04 14.59
CA SER A 337 -0.43 -37.09 15.66
C SER A 337 0.12 -38.50 15.91
N GLY A 338 -0.56 -39.54 15.43
CA GLY A 338 -0.25 -40.94 15.71
C GLY A 338 -0.29 -41.28 17.21
N VAL A 339 -0.93 -40.45 18.04
CA VAL A 339 -0.96 -40.66 19.49
C VAL A 339 -1.83 -41.88 19.85
N ALA A 340 -2.95 -42.08 19.14
CA ALA A 340 -3.81 -43.24 19.38
C ALA A 340 -3.12 -44.57 19.08
N GLY A 341 -2.28 -44.63 18.04
CA GLY A 341 -1.49 -45.83 17.74
C GLY A 341 -0.42 -46.14 18.78
N ARG A 342 0.08 -45.14 19.51
CA ARG A 342 1.03 -45.32 20.63
C ARG A 342 0.37 -45.77 21.93
N TYR A 343 -0.90 -45.43 22.11
CA TYR A 343 -1.69 -45.79 23.30
C TYR A 343 -3.01 -46.44 22.86
N PRO A 344 -2.98 -47.68 22.34
CA PRO A 344 -4.15 -48.34 21.77
C PRO A 344 -5.19 -48.72 22.84
N ASP A 345 -4.78 -48.88 24.09
CA ASP A 345 -5.65 -49.26 25.22
C ASP A 345 -6.28 -48.04 25.93
N VAL A 346 -6.08 -46.82 25.41
CA VAL A 346 -6.69 -45.60 25.95
C VAL A 346 -8.05 -45.37 25.27
N GLU A 347 -9.11 -45.21 26.06
CA GLU A 347 -10.43 -44.81 25.59
C GLU A 347 -10.46 -43.34 25.16
N TRP A 348 -10.14 -43.08 23.88
CA TRP A 348 -9.97 -41.73 23.34
C TRP A 348 -11.25 -40.89 23.28
N ASP A 349 -12.41 -41.52 23.27
CA ASP A 349 -13.71 -40.83 23.35
C ASP A 349 -13.93 -40.23 24.75
N ASP A 350 -13.49 -40.91 25.81
CA ASP A 350 -13.52 -40.37 27.18
C ASP A 350 -12.52 -39.22 27.32
N VAL A 351 -11.34 -39.34 26.72
CA VAL A 351 -10.34 -38.25 26.71
C VAL A 351 -10.89 -37.02 25.97
N HIS A 352 -11.64 -37.20 24.88
CA HIS A 352 -12.33 -36.10 24.20
C HIS A 352 -13.41 -35.47 25.08
N ALA A 353 -14.20 -36.29 25.77
CA ALA A 353 -15.23 -35.83 26.69
C ALA A 353 -14.65 -35.02 27.87
N GLU A 354 -13.44 -35.34 28.34
CA GLU A 354 -12.69 -34.56 29.33
C GLU A 354 -12.04 -33.30 28.74
N PHE A 355 -11.62 -33.35 27.47
CA PHE A 355 -11.02 -32.22 26.77
C PHE A 355 -11.98 -31.03 26.64
N CYS A 356 -13.22 -31.28 26.21
CA CYS A 356 -14.21 -30.23 26.00
C CYS A 356 -14.40 -29.31 27.23
N PRO A 357 -14.68 -29.81 28.45
CA PRO A 357 -14.78 -28.95 29.63
C PRO A 357 -13.46 -28.28 30.00
N ALA A 358 -12.30 -28.93 29.82
CA ALA A 358 -10.98 -28.33 30.10
C ALA A 358 -10.61 -27.18 29.13
N PHE A 359 -11.05 -27.29 27.88
CA PHE A 359 -10.89 -26.26 26.84
C PHE A 359 -11.71 -25.01 27.14
N TYR A 360 -12.95 -25.20 27.59
CA TYR A 360 -13.89 -24.12 27.81
C TYR A 360 -13.83 -23.51 29.22
N ARG A 361 -13.49 -24.30 30.25
CA ARG A 361 -13.54 -23.86 31.65
C ARG A 361 -12.14 -23.68 32.26
N PRO A 362 -12.00 -22.76 33.22
CA PRO A 362 -12.97 -21.73 33.60
C PRO A 362 -13.12 -20.68 32.48
N TRP A 363 -14.31 -20.10 32.35
CA TRP A 363 -14.71 -19.31 31.16
C TRP A 363 -13.84 -18.06 30.94
N GLU A 364 -13.18 -17.57 31.98
CA GLU A 364 -12.27 -16.42 31.92
C GLU A 364 -11.10 -16.68 30.97
N ARG A 365 -10.76 -17.96 30.70
CA ARG A 365 -9.72 -18.34 29.75
C ARG A 365 -10.04 -17.97 28.30
N LEU A 366 -11.31 -17.72 27.96
CA LEU A 366 -11.67 -17.20 26.64
C LEU A 366 -10.96 -15.86 26.34
N ARG A 367 -10.58 -15.09 27.38
CA ARG A 367 -9.78 -13.86 27.20
C ARG A 367 -8.36 -14.11 26.68
N SER A 368 -7.88 -15.36 26.70
CA SER A 368 -6.55 -15.74 26.20
C SER A 368 -6.51 -16.00 24.69
N ASP A 369 -7.66 -16.06 24.01
CA ASP A 369 -7.70 -16.27 22.56
C ASP A 369 -7.06 -15.10 21.82
N SER A 370 -6.36 -15.36 20.72
CA SER A 370 -5.86 -14.32 19.81
C SER A 370 -6.83 -14.11 18.66
N LEU A 371 -6.83 -12.93 18.06
CA LEU A 371 -7.52 -12.69 16.79
C LEU A 371 -6.83 -13.50 15.69
N ALA A 372 -7.59 -14.04 14.73
CA ALA A 372 -7.02 -14.67 13.57
C ALA A 372 -6.17 -13.68 12.75
N PRO A 373 -5.03 -14.11 12.19
CA PRO A 373 -4.21 -13.25 11.36
C PRO A 373 -5.02 -12.62 10.23
N GLY A 374 -4.82 -11.33 9.97
CA GLY A 374 -5.53 -10.57 8.95
C GLY A 374 -6.97 -10.15 9.27
N LEU A 375 -7.61 -10.68 10.33
CA LEU A 375 -9.04 -10.47 10.60
C LEU A 375 -9.40 -8.98 10.72
N VAL A 376 -8.63 -8.22 11.50
CA VAL A 376 -8.90 -6.79 11.72
C VAL A 376 -8.88 -6.04 10.39
N ARG A 377 -7.88 -6.30 9.53
CA ARG A 377 -7.77 -5.64 8.23
C ARG A 377 -8.91 -6.06 7.31
N PHE A 378 -9.23 -7.35 7.25
CA PHE A 378 -10.33 -7.85 6.43
C PHE A 378 -11.69 -7.25 6.82
N VAL A 379 -11.96 -7.10 8.12
CA VAL A 379 -13.16 -6.40 8.61
C VAL A 379 -13.21 -4.96 8.10
N ARG A 380 -12.08 -4.23 8.15
CA ARG A 380 -11.98 -2.87 7.62
C ARG A 380 -12.21 -2.82 6.12
N ASP A 381 -11.64 -3.76 5.37
CA ASP A 381 -11.82 -3.83 3.93
C ASP A 381 -13.29 -4.06 3.55
N VAL A 382 -14.02 -4.91 4.28
CA VAL A 382 -15.47 -5.11 4.08
C VAL A 382 -16.25 -3.82 4.36
N GLU A 383 -15.91 -3.09 5.43
CA GLU A 383 -16.56 -1.83 5.79
C GLU A 383 -16.23 -0.69 4.82
N ASP A 384 -15.03 -0.68 4.25
CA ASP A 384 -14.60 0.29 3.25
C ASP A 384 -15.24 -0.02 1.88
N ALA A 385 -15.49 -1.29 1.56
CA ALA A 385 -16.32 -1.73 0.44
C ALA A 385 -17.81 -1.33 0.60
N GLY A 386 -18.22 -0.96 1.82
CA GLY A 386 -19.56 -0.53 2.16
C GLY A 386 -20.50 -1.65 2.63
N GLY A 387 -19.95 -2.77 3.10
CA GLY A 387 -20.69 -3.85 3.74
C GLY A 387 -20.57 -3.84 5.26
N GLU A 388 -21.23 -4.80 5.89
CA GLU A 388 -21.18 -5.06 7.34
C GLU A 388 -20.53 -6.40 7.65
N VAL A 389 -19.83 -6.50 8.79
CA VAL A 389 -19.39 -7.79 9.33
C VAL A 389 -20.28 -8.17 10.51
N VAL A 390 -20.60 -9.46 10.61
CA VAL A 390 -21.36 -10.04 11.72
C VAL A 390 -20.59 -11.24 12.27
N PHE A 391 -20.24 -11.19 13.56
CA PHE A 391 -19.73 -12.36 14.26
C PHE A 391 -20.89 -13.24 14.73
N ASN A 392 -20.97 -14.49 14.25
CA ASN A 392 -22.04 -15.42 14.60
C ASN A 392 -21.46 -16.71 15.19
N THR A 393 -21.40 -16.78 16.52
CA THR A 393 -20.64 -17.80 17.23
C THR A 393 -21.53 -18.82 17.93
N GLY A 394 -21.03 -20.06 18.04
CA GLY A 394 -21.61 -21.10 18.90
C GLY A 394 -21.45 -20.83 20.41
N ARG A 395 -20.69 -19.80 20.80
CA ARG A 395 -20.54 -19.41 22.22
C ARG A 395 -21.87 -18.92 22.79
N ARG A 396 -22.10 -19.25 24.05
CA ARG A 396 -23.32 -18.86 24.77
C ARG A 396 -23.27 -17.42 25.26
N ASP A 397 -24.45 -16.85 25.49
CA ASP A 397 -24.58 -15.47 25.96
C ASP A 397 -23.86 -15.20 27.28
N ARG A 398 -23.83 -16.18 28.20
CA ARG A 398 -23.10 -16.05 29.49
C ARG A 398 -21.60 -15.75 29.37
N VAL A 399 -20.98 -16.07 28.22
CA VAL A 399 -19.53 -15.82 27.98
C VAL A 399 -19.29 -14.66 27.01
N ARG A 400 -20.34 -13.90 26.68
CA ARG A 400 -20.28 -12.73 25.78
C ARG A 400 -19.20 -11.75 26.24
N GLU A 401 -19.16 -11.41 27.52
CA GLU A 401 -18.23 -10.42 28.07
C GLU A 401 -16.76 -10.77 27.80
N HIS A 402 -16.38 -12.04 27.97
CA HIS A 402 -15.02 -12.51 27.70
C HIS A 402 -14.67 -12.41 26.21
N THR A 403 -15.63 -12.73 25.35
CA THR A 403 -15.48 -12.65 23.89
C THR A 403 -15.33 -11.20 23.42
N THR A 404 -16.20 -10.31 23.91
CA THR A 404 -16.12 -8.86 23.63
C THR A 404 -14.78 -8.28 24.07
N ALA A 405 -14.23 -8.73 25.21
CA ALA A 405 -12.91 -8.28 25.66
C ALA A 405 -11.77 -8.68 24.70
N VAL A 406 -11.86 -9.83 24.03
CA VAL A 406 -10.89 -10.21 22.99
C VAL A 406 -11.04 -9.33 21.76
N LEU A 407 -12.27 -9.14 21.28
CA LEU A 407 -12.56 -8.29 20.11
C LEU A 407 -12.16 -6.82 20.34
N ALA A 408 -12.28 -6.32 21.57
CA ALA A 408 -11.84 -4.99 21.95
C ALA A 408 -10.33 -4.76 21.77
N ARG A 409 -9.51 -5.80 21.92
CA ARG A 409 -8.06 -5.69 21.64
C ARG A 409 -7.77 -5.43 20.16
N GLY A 410 -8.68 -5.76 19.26
CA GLY A 410 -8.58 -5.47 17.82
C GLY A 410 -9.39 -4.26 17.37
N GLY A 411 -10.02 -3.52 18.29
CA GLY A 411 -10.92 -2.41 17.93
C GLY A 411 -12.18 -2.87 17.16
N LEU A 412 -12.69 -4.06 17.48
CA LEU A 412 -13.84 -4.70 16.80
C LEU A 412 -15.11 -4.74 17.67
N THR A 413 -15.20 -3.88 18.68
CA THR A 413 -16.36 -3.74 19.60
C THR A 413 -17.64 -3.27 18.93
N HIS A 414 -17.51 -2.54 17.83
CA HIS A 414 -18.62 -2.04 17.03
C HIS A 414 -19.23 -3.11 16.11
N VAL A 415 -18.52 -4.22 15.88
CA VAL A 415 -19.01 -5.33 15.05
C VAL A 415 -20.09 -6.09 15.81
N ARG A 416 -21.19 -6.40 15.13
CA ARG A 416 -22.32 -7.13 15.73
C ARG A 416 -21.87 -8.54 16.15
N LEU A 417 -22.07 -8.87 17.43
CA LEU A 417 -21.78 -10.19 18.00
C LEU A 417 -23.08 -10.94 18.34
N LEU A 418 -23.39 -11.99 17.58
CA LEU A 418 -24.48 -12.92 17.83
C LEU A 418 -23.94 -14.14 18.59
N THR A 419 -24.52 -14.41 19.76
CA THR A 419 -24.25 -15.57 20.61
C THR A 419 -25.48 -16.47 20.64
N LEU A 420 -25.30 -17.67 21.20
CA LEU A 420 -26.41 -18.61 21.40
C LEU A 420 -27.09 -18.42 22.75
N PRO A 421 -28.39 -18.75 22.85
CA PRO A 421 -29.06 -18.94 24.13
C PRO A 421 -28.32 -19.91 25.05
N ASP A 422 -28.57 -19.77 26.35
CA ASP A 422 -27.94 -20.62 27.37
C ASP A 422 -28.57 -22.02 27.48
N ASP A 423 -29.75 -22.23 26.88
CA ASP A 423 -30.49 -23.49 26.87
C ASP A 423 -29.99 -24.43 25.75
N ARG A 424 -29.78 -25.69 26.10
CA ARG A 424 -28.97 -26.64 25.30
C ARG A 424 -29.81 -27.60 24.47
N VAL A 425 -30.95 -27.12 23.94
CA VAL A 425 -31.99 -28.01 23.39
C VAL A 425 -31.90 -28.16 21.88
N ARG A 426 -31.31 -27.18 21.16
CA ARG A 426 -31.31 -27.13 19.69
C ARG A 426 -29.91 -27.20 19.08
N PRO A 427 -29.74 -27.76 17.87
CA PRO A 427 -28.46 -27.79 17.16
C PRO A 427 -27.88 -26.38 16.95
N ILE A 428 -26.55 -26.26 17.07
CA ILE A 428 -25.84 -24.98 16.92
C ILE A 428 -26.06 -24.38 15.52
N ALA A 429 -26.00 -25.22 14.49
CA ALA A 429 -26.16 -24.79 13.10
C ALA A 429 -27.55 -24.16 12.83
N GLU A 430 -28.62 -24.74 13.38
CA GLU A 430 -29.97 -24.18 13.26
C GLU A 430 -30.10 -22.82 13.97
N LEU A 431 -29.53 -22.71 15.17
CA LEU A 431 -29.53 -21.46 15.94
C LEU A 431 -28.74 -20.35 15.23
N LYS A 432 -27.63 -20.69 14.56
CA LYS A 432 -26.86 -19.74 13.74
C LYS A 432 -27.70 -19.19 12.59
N VAL A 433 -28.47 -20.04 11.89
CA VAL A 433 -29.38 -19.60 10.84
C VAL A 433 -30.50 -18.72 11.40
N GLU A 434 -31.09 -19.12 12.53
CA GLU A 434 -32.12 -18.32 13.20
C GLU A 434 -31.60 -16.92 13.57
N ASN A 435 -30.38 -16.85 14.13
CA ASN A 435 -29.72 -15.60 14.46
C ASN A 435 -29.59 -14.66 13.25
N LEU A 436 -29.21 -15.18 12.08
CA LEU A 436 -29.09 -14.39 10.85
C LEU A 436 -30.46 -13.98 10.29
N ARG A 437 -31.45 -14.87 10.28
CA ARG A 437 -32.81 -14.56 9.80
C ARG A 437 -33.52 -13.49 10.63
N ARG A 438 -33.14 -13.33 11.91
CA ARG A 438 -33.64 -12.25 12.77
C ARG A 438 -33.08 -10.88 12.39
N LEU A 439 -32.00 -10.80 11.63
CA LEU A 439 -31.44 -9.55 11.15
C LEU A 439 -32.13 -9.16 9.83
N ALA A 440 -33.19 -8.36 9.93
CA ALA A 440 -33.84 -7.78 8.75
C ALA A 440 -32.88 -6.80 8.03
N GLY A 441 -32.97 -6.75 6.70
CA GLY A 441 -32.24 -5.76 5.88
C GLY A 441 -30.78 -6.10 5.57
N LEU A 442 -30.33 -7.33 5.84
CA LEU A 442 -29.01 -7.82 5.43
C LEU A 442 -29.11 -8.76 4.24
N ASP A 443 -28.11 -8.68 3.35
CA ASP A 443 -27.85 -9.64 2.28
C ASP A 443 -26.57 -10.40 2.61
N VAL A 444 -26.67 -11.70 2.93
CA VAL A 444 -25.51 -12.50 3.34
C VAL A 444 -24.69 -12.85 2.11
N VAL A 445 -23.57 -12.16 1.91
CA VAL A 445 -22.68 -12.32 0.75
C VAL A 445 -21.69 -13.47 0.94
N ALA A 446 -21.16 -13.63 2.16
CA ALA A 446 -20.20 -14.67 2.49
C ALA A 446 -20.32 -15.12 3.94
N VAL A 447 -19.98 -16.37 4.20
CA VAL A 447 -19.96 -16.99 5.53
C VAL A 447 -18.67 -17.78 5.72
N PHE A 448 -17.94 -17.49 6.80
CA PHE A 448 -16.72 -18.19 7.21
C PHE A 448 -16.99 -19.02 8.46
N ASP A 449 -16.75 -20.33 8.38
CA ASP A 449 -16.99 -21.27 9.50
C ASP A 449 -16.02 -22.46 9.43
N ASP A 450 -15.50 -22.89 10.57
CA ASP A 450 -14.59 -24.03 10.69
C ASP A 450 -15.31 -25.38 10.58
N LEU A 451 -16.57 -25.47 11.02
CA LEU A 451 -17.30 -26.73 11.09
C LEU A 451 -18.12 -27.03 9.83
N THR A 452 -17.89 -28.21 9.25
CA THR A 452 -18.63 -28.68 8.06
C THR A 452 -20.14 -28.70 8.24
N GLU A 453 -20.63 -29.15 9.40
CA GLU A 453 -22.08 -29.18 9.71
C GLU A 453 -22.72 -27.78 9.64
N ASN A 454 -22.08 -26.78 10.23
CA ASN A 454 -22.57 -25.39 10.18
C ASN A 454 -22.60 -24.90 8.73
N ARG A 455 -21.52 -25.14 7.97
CA ARG A 455 -21.41 -24.70 6.58
C ARG A 455 -22.51 -25.29 5.69
N GLN A 456 -22.81 -26.57 5.83
CA GLN A 456 -23.88 -27.22 5.05
C GLN A 456 -25.24 -26.56 5.31
N VAL A 457 -25.61 -26.40 6.59
CA VAL A 457 -26.90 -25.78 6.98
C VAL A 457 -26.98 -24.31 6.56
N LEU A 458 -25.87 -23.57 6.63
CA LEU A 458 -25.79 -22.17 6.19
C LEU A 458 -25.89 -22.06 4.66
N ARG A 459 -25.26 -22.97 3.90
CA ARG A 459 -25.35 -23.02 2.43
C ARG A 459 -26.78 -23.26 1.97
N ASP A 460 -27.47 -24.19 2.60
CA ASP A 460 -28.87 -24.50 2.27
C ASP A 460 -29.81 -23.34 2.61
N SER A 461 -29.50 -22.61 3.69
CA SER A 461 -30.31 -21.48 4.14
C SER A 461 -30.04 -20.17 3.40
N PHE A 462 -28.84 -19.99 2.86
CA PHE A 462 -28.38 -18.79 2.15
C PHE A 462 -27.65 -19.18 0.85
N PRO A 463 -28.37 -19.68 -0.18
CA PRO A 463 -27.75 -20.27 -1.37
C PRO A 463 -26.97 -19.29 -2.26
N ALA A 464 -27.21 -17.98 -2.12
CA ALA A 464 -26.45 -16.93 -2.81
C ALA A 464 -25.11 -16.60 -2.12
N ALA A 465 -24.95 -16.99 -0.84
CA ALA A 465 -23.77 -16.69 -0.05
C ALA A 465 -22.59 -17.60 -0.43
N MET A 466 -21.39 -17.04 -0.44
CA MET A 466 -20.16 -17.82 -0.49
C MET A 466 -19.89 -18.45 0.88
N VAL A 467 -20.09 -19.75 1.01
CA VAL A 467 -19.75 -20.47 2.25
C VAL A 467 -18.33 -21.01 2.16
N ILE A 468 -17.47 -20.53 3.06
CA ILE A 468 -16.02 -20.69 3.05
C ILE A 468 -15.58 -21.44 4.30
N ALA A 469 -14.77 -22.48 4.13
CA ALA A 469 -14.14 -23.21 5.22
C ALA A 469 -12.95 -22.43 5.79
N VAL A 470 -12.78 -22.46 7.11
CA VAL A 470 -11.60 -21.90 7.79
C VAL A 470 -10.84 -23.00 8.53
N GLU A 471 -9.55 -23.12 8.26
CA GLU A 471 -8.66 -24.04 8.99
C GLU A 471 -7.54 -23.26 9.68
N ALA A 472 -7.69 -23.01 10.97
CA ALA A 472 -6.68 -22.30 11.75
C ALA A 472 -5.31 -23.03 11.69
N PRO A 473 -4.21 -22.35 11.30
CA PRO A 473 -2.89 -22.95 11.21
C PRO A 473 -2.45 -23.63 12.50
N GLY A 474 -1.95 -24.86 12.39
CA GLY A 474 -1.45 -25.65 13.52
C GLY A 474 -2.54 -26.37 14.33
N PHE A 475 -3.80 -26.39 13.88
CA PHE A 475 -4.89 -27.16 14.47
C PHE A 475 -5.32 -28.30 13.54
N ALA A 476 -5.81 -29.40 14.12
CA ALA A 476 -6.51 -30.42 13.36
C ALA A 476 -7.89 -29.92 12.93
N SER A 477 -8.29 -30.26 11.71
CA SER A 477 -9.61 -30.01 11.14
C SER A 477 -10.31 -31.32 10.79
N ASP A 478 -11.56 -31.26 10.32
CA ASP A 478 -12.32 -32.43 9.85
C ASP A 478 -11.91 -32.88 8.43
N ARG A 479 -10.98 -32.17 7.79
CA ARG A 479 -10.42 -32.46 6.46
C ARG A 479 -9.21 -33.40 6.56
N ALA A 480 -9.14 -34.37 5.65
CA ALA A 480 -7.91 -35.14 5.49
C ALA A 480 -6.81 -34.29 4.82
N PRO A 481 -5.53 -34.36 5.26
CA PRO A 481 -4.41 -33.68 4.63
C PRO A 481 -4.35 -33.93 3.14
N GLY A 482 -4.28 -32.85 2.35
CA GLY A 482 -4.24 -32.93 0.89
C GLY A 482 -5.58 -33.19 0.20
N CYS A 483 -6.68 -33.39 0.94
CA CYS A 483 -8.03 -33.49 0.36
C CYS A 483 -8.78 -32.15 0.46
N PRO A 484 -9.75 -31.85 -0.42
CA PRO A 484 -10.63 -30.69 -0.25
C PRO A 484 -11.53 -30.86 0.99
N PRO A 485 -12.13 -29.77 1.53
CA PRO A 485 -13.13 -29.88 2.59
C PRO A 485 -14.27 -30.84 2.21
N PRO A 486 -14.84 -31.62 3.15
CA PRO A 486 -15.82 -32.66 2.85
C PRO A 486 -17.07 -32.17 2.13
N ASP A 487 -17.43 -30.90 2.34
CA ASP A 487 -18.58 -30.23 1.73
C ASP A 487 -18.25 -29.45 0.45
N GLY A 488 -17.02 -29.59 -0.07
CA GLY A 488 -16.55 -28.91 -1.28
C GLY A 488 -16.38 -27.40 -1.14
N ALA A 489 -16.42 -26.86 0.08
CA ALA A 489 -16.24 -25.43 0.31
C ALA A 489 -14.83 -24.98 -0.10
N PRO A 490 -14.67 -23.78 -0.67
CA PRO A 490 -13.35 -23.16 -0.79
C PRO A 490 -12.79 -22.88 0.61
N LEU A 491 -11.45 -22.88 0.73
CA LEU A 491 -10.75 -22.91 2.01
C LEU A 491 -9.86 -21.68 2.19
N VAL A 492 -9.83 -21.13 3.40
CA VAL A 492 -8.80 -20.20 3.87
C VAL A 492 -8.19 -20.69 5.18
N ALA A 493 -6.94 -20.34 5.44
CA ALA A 493 -6.30 -20.59 6.73
C ALA A 493 -6.31 -19.33 7.62
N THR A 494 -6.20 -18.16 7.01
CA THR A 494 -6.24 -16.86 7.70
C THR A 494 -7.09 -15.87 6.92
N PHE A 495 -7.28 -14.66 7.45
CA PHE A 495 -7.94 -13.55 6.76
C PHE A 495 -6.92 -12.61 6.08
N GLU A 496 -5.67 -13.05 5.93
CA GLU A 496 -4.63 -12.27 5.31
C GLU A 496 -4.76 -12.31 3.79
N ARG A 497 -4.53 -11.15 3.19
CA ARG A 497 -4.45 -10.94 1.74
C ARG A 497 -3.04 -10.49 1.40
N LEU A 498 -2.58 -10.80 0.20
CA LEU A 498 -1.30 -10.30 -0.28
C LEU A 498 -1.38 -8.76 -0.40
N PRO A 499 -0.47 -8.00 0.24
CA PRO A 499 -0.45 -6.54 0.10
C PRO A 499 -0.06 -6.09 -1.33
N ARG A 500 0.63 -6.97 -2.06
CA ARG A 500 1.20 -6.75 -3.40
C ARG A 500 0.44 -7.60 -4.44
N GLN A 501 0.49 -7.22 -5.72
CA GLN A 501 0.66 -8.25 -6.75
C GLN A 501 2.09 -8.77 -6.59
N ALA A 502 2.28 -9.81 -5.77
CA ALA A 502 3.60 -10.41 -5.58
C ALA A 502 4.17 -10.83 -6.95
N GLY A 503 5.41 -10.46 -7.25
CA GLY A 503 6.13 -10.94 -8.44
C GLY A 503 6.36 -9.97 -9.60
N ALA A 504 5.96 -8.69 -9.52
CA ALA A 504 6.36 -7.74 -10.56
C ALA A 504 7.86 -7.42 -10.46
N ALA A 505 8.64 -7.86 -11.46
CA ALA A 505 10.07 -7.52 -11.59
C ALA A 505 10.29 -6.04 -11.97
N THR A 506 9.22 -5.30 -12.26
CA THR A 506 9.22 -3.92 -12.76
C THR A 506 8.49 -3.00 -11.79
N PRO A 507 9.00 -1.79 -11.53
CA PRO A 507 8.29 -0.76 -10.76
C PRO A 507 6.88 -0.46 -11.30
N VAL A 508 5.89 -0.42 -10.41
CA VAL A 508 4.49 -0.15 -10.78
C VAL A 508 3.90 1.01 -9.98
N LEU A 509 2.93 1.70 -10.58
CA LEU A 509 2.08 2.67 -9.90
C LEU A 509 0.94 1.95 -9.17
N SER A 510 0.46 2.51 -8.06
CA SER A 510 -0.54 1.89 -7.18
C SER A 510 -1.92 1.80 -7.84
N HIS A 511 -2.24 2.82 -8.65
CA HIS A 511 -3.57 3.03 -9.23
C HIS A 511 -4.72 3.13 -8.20
N THR A 512 -4.41 3.32 -6.92
CA THR A 512 -5.41 3.46 -5.85
C THR A 512 -5.97 4.88 -5.78
N HIS A 513 -7.19 5.01 -5.26
CA HIS A 513 -7.86 6.31 -5.13
C HIS A 513 -7.63 6.95 -3.76
N SER A 514 -7.37 6.12 -2.75
CA SER A 514 -7.08 6.53 -1.39
C SER A 514 -5.86 5.81 -0.84
N ILE A 515 -5.12 6.50 0.02
CA ILE A 515 -4.00 5.88 0.75
C ILE A 515 -4.49 4.84 1.78
N ALA A 516 -5.75 4.89 2.19
CA ALA A 516 -6.35 3.88 3.07
C ALA A 516 -6.48 2.49 2.40
N GLU A 517 -6.52 2.46 1.06
CA GLU A 517 -6.47 1.23 0.26
C GLU A 517 -5.08 0.59 0.30
N LEU A 518 -4.04 1.36 0.65
CA LEU A 518 -2.69 0.84 0.83
C LEU A 518 -2.54 0.26 2.24
N GLN A 519 -1.92 -0.92 2.33
CA GLN A 519 -1.45 -1.46 3.60
C GLN A 519 -0.17 -0.74 4.03
N VAL A 520 -0.29 0.53 4.47
CA VAL A 520 0.83 1.44 4.76
C VAL A 520 1.90 0.81 5.68
N GLY A 521 1.48 -0.03 6.64
CA GLY A 521 2.41 -0.71 7.55
C GLY A 521 3.36 -1.70 6.87
N GLU A 522 2.99 -2.22 5.70
CA GLU A 522 3.76 -3.20 4.92
C GLU A 522 4.66 -2.53 3.87
N LEU A 523 4.61 -1.19 3.74
CA LEU A 523 5.40 -0.44 2.76
C LEU A 523 6.77 -0.02 3.32
N SER A 524 7.80 -0.12 2.48
CA SER A 524 9.12 0.42 2.77
C SER A 524 9.15 1.94 2.62
N VAL A 525 9.99 2.60 3.42
CA VAL A 525 10.24 4.05 3.33
C VAL A 525 11.38 4.40 2.37
N GLY A 526 12.12 3.40 1.89
CA GLY A 526 13.12 3.56 0.83
C GLY A 526 14.16 4.65 1.06
N LEU A 527 14.69 4.82 2.29
CA LEU A 527 15.68 5.88 2.57
C LEU A 527 16.90 5.84 1.64
N PRO A 528 17.49 4.66 1.32
CA PRO A 528 18.60 4.58 0.37
C PRO A 528 18.25 5.07 -1.05
N ALA A 529 16.99 5.00 -1.48
CA ALA A 529 16.57 5.46 -2.80
C ALA A 529 16.76 6.98 -3.01
N ARG A 530 16.77 7.78 -1.92
CA ARG A 530 17.14 9.21 -1.97
C ARG A 530 18.61 9.41 -2.41
N GLY A 531 19.44 8.38 -2.20
CA GLY A 531 20.81 8.26 -2.68
C GLY A 531 20.95 8.22 -4.20
N HIS A 532 19.90 7.79 -4.90
CA HIS A 532 19.86 7.59 -6.35
C HIS A 532 19.24 8.77 -7.12
N ALA A 533 19.15 9.93 -6.48
CA ALA A 533 18.55 11.12 -7.05
C ALA A 533 19.15 11.52 -8.41
N VAL A 534 18.28 11.82 -9.37
CA VAL A 534 18.64 12.37 -10.69
C VAL A 534 18.50 13.88 -10.66
N ASN A 535 19.45 14.59 -11.28
CA ASN A 535 19.39 16.04 -11.42
C ASN A 535 19.33 16.40 -12.91
N LEU A 536 18.19 16.92 -13.35
CA LEU A 536 18.03 17.43 -14.71
C LEU A 536 18.76 18.77 -14.85
N SER A 537 19.33 19.02 -16.03
CA SER A 537 19.75 20.35 -16.42
C SER A 537 18.55 21.26 -16.73
N VAL A 538 18.79 22.57 -16.79
CA VAL A 538 17.79 23.54 -17.26
C VAL A 538 17.34 23.20 -18.68
N ALA A 539 18.29 22.86 -19.57
CA ALA A 539 18.00 22.51 -20.96
C ALA A 539 17.11 21.26 -21.09
N GLN A 540 17.43 20.19 -20.35
CA GLN A 540 16.60 18.98 -20.32
C GLN A 540 15.19 19.28 -19.80
N THR A 541 15.09 20.10 -18.75
CA THR A 541 13.79 20.48 -18.19
C THR A 541 12.94 21.25 -19.20
N LEU A 542 13.50 22.27 -19.84
CA LEU A 542 12.77 23.09 -20.81
C LEU A 542 12.38 22.28 -22.05
N SER A 543 13.29 21.46 -22.57
CA SER A 543 13.01 20.55 -23.69
C SER A 543 11.89 19.56 -23.39
N LEU A 544 11.81 19.05 -22.15
CA LEU A 544 10.68 18.22 -21.73
C LEU A 544 9.35 19.00 -21.78
N ILE A 545 9.31 20.22 -21.23
CA ILE A 545 8.11 21.05 -21.22
C ILE A 545 7.67 21.40 -22.64
N ASP A 546 8.60 21.82 -23.49
CA ASP A 546 8.32 22.20 -24.88
C ASP A 546 7.70 21.04 -25.66
N ARG A 547 8.19 19.81 -25.46
CA ARG A 547 7.61 18.62 -26.08
C ARG A 547 6.22 18.29 -25.57
N LEU A 548 5.99 18.34 -24.26
CA LEU A 548 4.65 18.14 -23.70
C LEU A 548 3.64 19.13 -24.29
N VAL A 549 4.05 20.40 -24.46
CA VAL A 549 3.24 21.45 -25.07
C VAL A 549 3.00 21.20 -26.56
N ALA A 550 4.05 20.90 -27.34
CA ALA A 550 3.95 20.64 -28.76
C ALA A 550 3.06 19.41 -29.05
N ASP A 551 3.22 18.35 -28.26
CA ASP A 551 2.42 17.14 -28.35
C ASP A 551 0.95 17.42 -28.02
N ALA A 552 0.68 18.25 -27.02
CA ALA A 552 -0.68 18.68 -26.66
C ALA A 552 -1.32 19.48 -27.80
N ASP A 553 -0.62 20.47 -28.37
CA ASP A 553 -1.13 21.27 -29.46
C ASP A 553 -1.43 20.41 -30.72
N ALA A 554 -0.55 19.47 -31.05
CA ALA A 554 -0.78 18.53 -32.16
C ALA A 554 -1.97 17.57 -31.89
N SER A 555 -2.14 17.13 -30.64
CA SER A 555 -3.27 16.30 -30.22
C SER A 555 -4.60 17.04 -30.30
N ALA A 556 -4.60 18.31 -29.91
CA ALA A 556 -5.76 19.19 -29.97
C ALA A 556 -6.26 19.37 -31.41
N GLN A 557 -5.35 19.63 -32.36
CA GLN A 557 -5.69 19.74 -33.79
C GLN A 557 -6.33 18.46 -34.34
N ARG A 558 -5.74 17.30 -34.04
CA ARG A 558 -6.31 15.99 -34.45
C ARG A 558 -7.70 15.77 -33.86
N THR A 559 -7.89 16.14 -32.59
CA THR A 559 -9.16 15.99 -31.89
C THR A 559 -10.26 16.82 -32.54
N ALA A 560 -9.98 18.08 -32.86
CA ALA A 560 -10.92 18.97 -33.54
C ALA A 560 -11.22 18.51 -34.97
N ALA A 561 -10.19 18.16 -35.75
CA ALA A 561 -10.34 17.71 -37.13
C ALA A 561 -11.18 16.43 -37.26
N ALA A 562 -11.13 15.54 -36.27
CA ALA A 562 -11.89 14.30 -36.28
C ALA A 562 -13.35 14.46 -35.79
N ALA A 563 -13.72 15.59 -35.15
CA ALA A 563 -15.02 15.75 -34.53
C ALA A 563 -16.20 15.68 -35.54
N PRO A 564 -16.17 16.37 -36.70
CA PRO A 564 -17.25 16.28 -37.68
C PRO A 564 -17.47 14.86 -38.21
N GLY A 565 -16.39 14.09 -38.38
CA GLY A 565 -16.46 12.70 -38.83
C GLY A 565 -17.21 11.80 -37.84
N HIS A 566 -16.97 11.96 -36.54
CA HIS A 566 -17.66 11.19 -35.50
C HIS A 566 -19.14 11.59 -35.35
N LEU A 567 -19.49 12.82 -35.67
CA LEU A 567 -20.84 13.36 -35.53
C LEU A 567 -21.64 13.40 -36.84
N ARG A 568 -21.14 12.79 -37.93
CA ARG A 568 -21.74 12.90 -39.27
C ARG A 568 -23.27 12.72 -39.30
N ALA A 569 -23.79 11.72 -38.61
CA ALA A 569 -25.23 11.46 -38.54
C ALA A 569 -25.97 12.57 -37.78
N ALA A 570 -25.48 12.98 -36.60
CA ALA A 570 -26.10 14.04 -35.80
C ALA A 570 -26.03 15.41 -36.49
N LEU A 571 -24.92 15.71 -37.18
CA LEU A 571 -24.75 16.96 -37.93
C LEU A 571 -25.64 17.01 -39.16
N SER A 572 -25.95 15.88 -39.80
CA SER A 572 -26.83 15.85 -40.98
C SER A 572 -28.26 16.30 -40.71
N THR A 573 -28.69 16.29 -39.44
CA THR A 573 -30.03 16.70 -39.01
C THR A 573 -30.08 18.12 -38.46
N VAL A 574 -28.94 18.80 -38.32
CA VAL A 574 -28.85 20.15 -37.75
C VAL A 574 -28.68 21.17 -38.86
N THR A 575 -29.53 22.21 -38.86
CA THR A 575 -29.52 23.27 -39.87
C THR A 575 -28.99 24.61 -39.36
N ASP A 576 -28.98 24.83 -38.04
CA ASP A 576 -28.43 26.05 -37.42
C ASP A 576 -26.91 25.88 -37.19
N PRO A 577 -26.04 26.75 -37.77
CA PRO A 577 -24.60 26.73 -37.53
C PRO A 577 -24.20 26.84 -36.06
N LEU A 578 -25.00 27.51 -35.22
CA LEU A 578 -24.74 27.61 -33.79
C LEU A 578 -24.95 26.27 -33.09
N ASP A 579 -26.01 25.55 -33.42
CA ASP A 579 -26.29 24.22 -32.87
C ASP A 579 -25.26 23.19 -33.36
N GLU A 580 -24.80 23.29 -34.62
CA GLU A 580 -23.67 22.50 -35.12
C GLU A 580 -22.42 22.75 -34.27
N THR A 581 -22.11 24.01 -33.98
CA THR A 581 -20.96 24.39 -33.15
C THR A 581 -21.11 23.84 -31.72
N VAL A 582 -22.30 23.91 -31.13
CA VAL A 582 -22.58 23.34 -29.80
C VAL A 582 -22.29 21.83 -29.77
N LEU A 583 -22.75 21.07 -30.77
CA LEU A 583 -22.52 19.63 -30.84
C LEU A 583 -21.03 19.29 -30.98
N LEU A 584 -20.30 20.02 -31.82
CA LEU A 584 -18.86 19.83 -31.99
C LEU A 584 -18.11 20.13 -30.69
N LEU A 585 -18.42 21.24 -30.01
CA LEU A 585 -17.80 21.61 -28.74
C LEU A 585 -18.14 20.63 -27.63
N HIS A 586 -19.40 20.20 -27.52
CA HIS A 586 -19.82 19.15 -26.60
C HIS A 586 -18.99 17.87 -26.82
N HIS A 587 -18.84 17.44 -28.08
CA HIS A 587 -18.01 16.29 -28.40
C HIS A 587 -16.56 16.47 -27.95
N VAL A 588 -15.97 17.65 -28.16
CA VAL A 588 -14.61 17.98 -27.68
C VAL A 588 -14.53 17.85 -26.16
N PHE A 589 -15.41 18.50 -25.39
CA PHE A 589 -15.44 18.39 -23.92
C PHE A 589 -15.62 16.94 -23.43
N MET A 590 -16.28 16.09 -24.24
CA MET A 590 -16.63 14.70 -23.89
C MET A 590 -15.63 13.66 -24.41
N ARG A 591 -14.50 14.09 -25.00
CA ARG A 591 -13.40 13.20 -25.39
C ARG A 591 -12.76 12.58 -24.16
N LYS A 592 -12.40 11.30 -24.25
CA LYS A 592 -11.81 10.51 -23.16
C LYS A 592 -10.52 11.12 -22.58
N GLN A 593 -9.78 11.90 -23.36
CA GLN A 593 -8.61 12.61 -22.85
C GLN A 593 -8.98 13.77 -21.89
N PHE A 594 -10.13 14.42 -22.06
CA PHE A 594 -10.56 15.52 -21.19
C PHE A 594 -11.60 15.09 -20.16
N HIS A 595 -12.37 14.05 -20.46
CA HIS A 595 -13.54 13.67 -19.70
C HIS A 595 -13.36 12.41 -18.84
N ARG A 596 -13.97 12.42 -17.66
CA ARG A 596 -14.20 11.24 -16.82
C ARG A 596 -15.62 11.22 -16.27
N GLY A 597 -16.15 10.02 -16.02
CA GLY A 597 -17.51 9.82 -15.51
C GLY A 597 -18.53 9.50 -16.60
N SER A 598 -19.81 9.63 -16.27
CA SER A 598 -20.90 9.37 -17.21
C SER A 598 -21.15 10.59 -18.11
N ARG A 599 -21.40 10.35 -19.40
CA ARG A 599 -21.83 11.42 -20.33
C ARG A 599 -23.22 11.97 -20.01
N ALA A 600 -24.03 11.22 -19.27
CA ALA A 600 -25.35 11.68 -18.85
C ALA A 600 -25.30 12.88 -17.89
N THR A 601 -24.13 13.18 -17.30
CA THR A 601 -23.98 14.35 -16.42
C THR A 601 -23.86 15.66 -17.19
N TYR A 602 -23.62 15.62 -18.50
CA TYR A 602 -23.52 16.82 -19.34
C TYR A 602 -24.01 16.51 -20.76
N THR A 603 -25.29 16.73 -21.01
CA THR A 603 -25.92 16.41 -22.30
C THR A 603 -25.74 17.55 -23.32
N PRO A 604 -25.99 17.31 -24.62
CA PRO A 604 -25.98 18.37 -25.63
C PRO A 604 -26.93 19.54 -25.30
N GLU A 605 -28.08 19.27 -24.69
CA GLU A 605 -29.05 20.28 -24.29
C GLU A 605 -28.50 21.15 -23.16
N MET A 606 -27.81 20.55 -22.19
CA MET A 606 -27.11 21.29 -21.13
C MET A 606 -25.97 22.14 -21.72
N ALA A 607 -25.23 21.58 -22.68
CA ALA A 607 -24.19 22.33 -23.39
C ALA A 607 -24.76 23.52 -24.16
N ALA A 608 -25.92 23.39 -24.80
CA ALA A 608 -26.57 24.51 -25.48
C ALA A 608 -26.86 25.67 -24.53
N ILE A 609 -27.38 25.38 -23.32
CA ILE A 609 -27.65 26.39 -22.28
C ILE A 609 -26.38 27.15 -21.87
N ASP A 610 -25.26 26.43 -21.70
CA ASP A 610 -24.00 27.03 -21.25
C ASP A 610 -23.25 27.77 -22.38
N LEU A 611 -23.34 27.27 -23.62
CA LEU A 611 -22.49 27.72 -24.73
C LEU A 611 -23.13 28.81 -25.58
N LEU A 612 -24.43 28.71 -25.89
CA LEU A 612 -25.11 29.63 -26.82
C LEU A 612 -24.96 31.12 -26.47
N PRO A 613 -25.00 31.56 -25.20
CA PRO A 613 -24.79 32.96 -24.86
C PRO A 613 -23.45 33.51 -25.38
N PHE A 614 -22.37 32.72 -25.33
CA PHE A 614 -21.05 33.13 -25.80
C PHE A 614 -20.93 33.05 -27.32
N LEU A 615 -21.47 31.99 -27.92
CA LEU A 615 -21.41 31.80 -29.37
C LEU A 615 -22.14 32.94 -30.12
N ARG A 616 -23.29 33.38 -29.60
CA ARG A 616 -24.05 34.51 -30.17
C ARG A 616 -23.28 35.82 -30.11
N ARG A 617 -22.46 36.04 -29.07
CA ARG A 617 -21.65 37.25 -28.89
C ARG A 617 -20.25 37.16 -29.49
N ARG A 618 -19.85 35.98 -30.02
CA ARG A 618 -18.48 35.69 -30.50
C ARG A 618 -17.41 35.94 -29.43
N GLU A 619 -17.74 35.67 -28.18
CA GLU A 619 -16.85 35.81 -27.03
C GLU A 619 -16.24 34.47 -26.62
N PRO A 620 -15.08 34.46 -25.94
CA PRO A 620 -14.55 33.24 -25.34
C PRO A 620 -15.56 32.59 -24.38
N ILE A 621 -15.68 31.27 -24.44
CA ILE A 621 -16.56 30.50 -23.56
C ILE A 621 -15.97 30.50 -22.15
N GLN A 622 -16.78 30.88 -21.16
CA GLN A 622 -16.38 30.84 -19.76
C GLN A 622 -16.34 29.39 -19.26
N VAL A 623 -15.20 28.99 -18.72
CA VAL A 623 -14.99 27.68 -18.11
C VAL A 623 -14.52 27.86 -16.69
N VAL A 624 -15.14 27.17 -15.75
CA VAL A 624 -14.74 27.23 -14.33
C VAL A 624 -14.29 25.86 -13.86
N VAL A 625 -13.15 25.84 -13.17
CA VAL A 625 -12.53 24.62 -12.65
C VAL A 625 -12.21 24.81 -11.17
N PRO A 626 -12.91 24.17 -10.22
CA PRO A 626 -12.48 24.14 -8.84
C PRO A 626 -11.27 23.22 -8.68
N GLY A 627 -10.25 23.65 -7.94
CA GLY A 627 -9.10 22.82 -7.62
C GLY A 627 -7.83 23.61 -7.39
N PHE A 628 -6.70 22.89 -7.33
CA PHE A 628 -5.39 23.46 -7.00
C PHE A 628 -5.35 24.20 -5.63
N PRO A 629 -5.87 23.62 -4.53
CA PRO A 629 -5.82 24.26 -3.21
C PRO A 629 -4.38 24.52 -2.77
N VAL A 630 -3.66 23.42 -2.56
CA VAL A 630 -2.23 23.29 -2.23
C VAL A 630 -1.86 21.80 -2.34
N LYS A 631 -0.56 21.48 -2.38
CA LYS A 631 -0.05 20.11 -2.30
C LYS A 631 -0.33 19.48 -0.92
N GLN A 632 -0.89 18.28 -0.88
CA GLN A 632 -1.22 17.56 0.36
C GLN A 632 -0.03 16.73 0.89
N SER A 633 1.07 17.38 1.26
CA SER A 633 2.27 16.72 1.82
C SER A 633 2.33 16.70 3.35
N GLN A 634 1.28 17.16 4.03
CA GLN A 634 1.27 17.33 5.49
C GLN A 634 1.45 16.03 6.27
N SER A 635 0.90 14.91 5.79
CA SER A 635 1.10 13.59 6.41
C SER A 635 2.48 13.00 6.14
N GLY A 636 3.21 13.48 5.13
CA GLY A 636 4.50 12.92 4.70
C GLY A 636 4.40 11.63 3.86
N LEU A 637 3.21 11.02 3.75
CA LEU A 637 3.01 9.79 2.96
C LEU A 637 2.49 10.06 1.55
N LYS A 638 1.66 11.11 1.39
CA LYS A 638 0.96 11.38 0.14
C LYS A 638 1.85 12.03 -0.92
N ALA A 639 2.47 13.16 -0.58
CA ALA A 639 3.29 13.93 -1.51
C ALA A 639 4.66 14.27 -0.93
N SER A 640 5.68 14.31 -1.79
CA SER A 640 7.09 14.49 -1.41
C SER A 640 7.48 15.96 -1.13
N GLY A 641 6.58 16.92 -1.35
CA GLY A 641 6.87 18.35 -1.19
C GLY A 641 5.62 19.23 -1.12
N VAL A 642 5.78 20.52 -0.85
CA VAL A 642 4.66 21.47 -0.68
C VAL A 642 4.32 22.24 -1.96
N LEU A 643 5.24 22.28 -2.92
CA LEU A 643 5.07 23.02 -4.18
C LEU A 643 4.46 22.13 -5.28
N PRO A 644 3.78 22.74 -6.27
CA PRO A 644 3.36 22.05 -7.48
C PRO A 644 4.56 21.39 -8.17
N ASP A 645 4.38 20.16 -8.63
CA ASP A 645 5.41 19.38 -9.32
C ASP A 645 5.02 19.18 -10.80
N LEU A 646 5.62 18.20 -11.51
CA LEU A 646 5.30 17.96 -12.92
C LEU A 646 3.83 17.57 -13.12
N ALA A 647 3.15 17.01 -12.12
CA ALA A 647 1.75 16.59 -12.24
C ALA A 647 0.86 17.80 -12.43
N GLU A 648 1.03 18.85 -11.63
CA GLU A 648 0.30 20.10 -11.81
C GLU A 648 0.62 20.77 -13.15
N LEU A 649 1.89 20.80 -13.56
CA LEU A 649 2.26 21.32 -14.90
C LEU A 649 1.56 20.52 -16.01
N GLY A 650 1.51 19.20 -15.90
CA GLY A 650 0.82 18.32 -16.84
C GLY A 650 -0.67 18.63 -16.97
N VAL A 651 -1.33 19.04 -15.88
CA VAL A 651 -2.72 19.51 -15.96
C VAL A 651 -2.84 20.82 -16.72
N LEU A 652 -1.91 21.77 -16.55
CA LEU A 652 -1.92 23.01 -17.32
C LEU A 652 -1.70 22.74 -18.82
N VAL A 653 -0.86 21.76 -19.15
CA VAL A 653 -0.70 21.27 -20.53
C VAL A 653 -2.01 20.65 -21.04
N ARG A 654 -2.73 19.85 -20.24
CA ARG A 654 -4.04 19.28 -20.61
C ARG A 654 -5.13 20.35 -20.78
N LEU A 655 -5.12 21.42 -19.99
CA LEU A 655 -6.03 22.57 -20.17
C LEU A 655 -5.69 23.37 -21.42
N ARG A 656 -4.41 23.51 -21.76
CA ARG A 656 -3.98 24.06 -23.06
C ARG A 656 -4.46 23.20 -24.22
N GLU A 657 -4.30 21.88 -24.12
CA GLU A 657 -4.79 20.93 -25.13
C GLU A 657 -6.30 21.12 -25.39
N LEU A 658 -7.10 21.26 -24.33
CA LEU A 658 -8.54 21.54 -24.44
C LEU A 658 -8.80 22.90 -25.11
N GLN A 659 -8.09 23.95 -24.68
CA GLN A 659 -8.20 25.28 -25.26
C GLN A 659 -7.91 25.29 -26.76
N GLN A 660 -6.84 24.63 -27.20
CA GLN A 660 -6.49 24.58 -28.62
C GLN A 660 -7.50 23.78 -29.42
N ALA A 661 -8.04 22.68 -28.86
CA ALA A 661 -9.04 21.87 -29.54
C ALA A 661 -10.34 22.67 -29.75
N VAL A 662 -10.74 23.45 -28.74
CA VAL A 662 -11.88 24.35 -28.84
C VAL A 662 -11.59 25.48 -29.84
N LYS A 663 -10.41 26.11 -29.83
CA LYS A 663 -10.05 27.16 -30.79
C LYS A 663 -10.13 26.72 -32.25
N CYS A 664 -9.81 25.45 -32.53
CA CYS A 664 -9.96 24.88 -33.87
C CYS A 664 -11.42 24.77 -34.34
N VAL A 665 -12.38 24.67 -33.42
CA VAL A 665 -13.82 24.61 -33.70
C VAL A 665 -14.47 25.99 -33.61
N TYR A 666 -14.06 26.79 -32.62
CA TYR A 666 -14.61 28.09 -32.29
C TYR A 666 -13.47 29.07 -31.94
N ALA A 667 -13.14 29.94 -32.90
CA ALA A 667 -11.93 30.77 -32.86
C ALA A 667 -11.70 31.60 -31.58
N PRO A 668 -12.72 32.20 -30.93
CA PRO A 668 -12.53 32.90 -29.65
C PRO A 668 -12.00 32.01 -28.52
N GLY A 669 -12.23 30.71 -28.58
CA GLY A 669 -11.72 29.75 -27.59
C GLY A 669 -12.41 29.82 -26.24
N LEU A 670 -11.65 29.50 -25.20
CA LEU A 670 -12.05 29.49 -23.79
C LEU A 670 -11.40 30.63 -23.01
N LYS A 671 -12.09 31.06 -21.96
CA LYS A 671 -11.54 31.78 -20.79
C LYS A 671 -11.76 30.88 -19.58
N ILE A 672 -10.68 30.33 -19.04
CA ILE A 672 -10.67 29.35 -17.96
C ILE A 672 -10.32 30.06 -16.65
N THR A 673 -11.23 30.04 -15.68
CA THR A 673 -10.98 30.51 -14.32
C THR A 673 -10.86 29.29 -13.40
N VAL A 674 -9.65 29.05 -12.89
CA VAL A 674 -9.42 28.04 -11.85
C VAL A 674 -9.73 28.68 -10.50
N LEU A 675 -10.77 28.18 -9.82
CA LEU A 675 -11.14 28.61 -8.47
C LEU A 675 -10.34 27.82 -7.45
N THR A 676 -9.35 28.48 -6.85
CA THR A 676 -8.50 27.89 -5.83
C THR A 676 -9.14 28.05 -4.46
N ASP A 677 -9.08 27.00 -3.64
CA ASP A 677 -9.74 26.87 -2.34
C ASP A 677 -8.74 26.70 -1.19
N GLY A 678 -7.51 27.21 -1.36
CA GLY A 678 -6.39 26.98 -0.45
C GLY A 678 -6.65 27.36 1.01
N HIS A 679 -7.43 28.42 1.24
CA HIS A 679 -7.85 28.90 2.56
C HIS A 679 -9.32 28.58 2.89
N HIS A 680 -10.12 28.24 1.88
CA HIS A 680 -11.57 28.32 1.92
C HIS A 680 -12.23 27.32 2.88
N PHE A 681 -11.83 26.04 2.80
CA PHE A 681 -12.40 24.98 3.64
C PHE A 681 -11.62 24.75 4.94
N ARG A 682 -10.33 25.11 4.95
CA ARG A 682 -9.44 24.87 6.09
C ARG A 682 -8.40 25.98 6.17
N PRO A 683 -8.17 26.58 7.35
CA PRO A 683 -7.06 27.49 7.58
C PRO A 683 -5.73 26.81 7.24
N ARG A 684 -4.93 27.46 6.42
CA ARG A 684 -3.56 27.05 6.10
C ARG A 684 -2.63 28.26 6.25
N PRO A 685 -1.34 28.03 6.57
CA PRO A 685 -0.36 29.11 6.55
C PRO A 685 -0.31 29.79 5.17
N THR A 686 -0.49 31.11 5.13
CA THR A 686 -0.52 31.92 3.90
C THR A 686 0.69 31.67 3.00
N VAL A 687 1.88 31.54 3.60
CA VAL A 687 3.13 31.26 2.86
C VAL A 687 3.06 29.98 2.01
N ILE A 688 2.32 28.96 2.44
CA ILE A 688 2.18 27.71 1.69
C ILE A 688 1.28 27.94 0.47
N VAL A 689 0.14 28.60 0.67
CA VAL A 689 -0.83 28.89 -0.40
C VAL A 689 -0.22 29.82 -1.44
N GLU A 690 0.37 30.94 -1.01
CA GLU A 690 1.02 31.88 -1.92
C GLU A 690 2.19 31.25 -2.68
N SER A 691 3.00 30.41 -2.04
CA SER A 691 4.11 29.74 -2.71
C SER A 691 3.64 28.72 -3.74
N TYR A 692 2.54 28.02 -3.45
CA TYR A 692 1.89 27.13 -4.38
C TYR A 692 1.35 27.90 -5.60
N LEU A 693 0.57 28.95 -5.38
CA LEU A 693 0.01 29.80 -6.45
C LEU A 693 1.09 30.50 -7.30
N ARG A 694 2.15 31.02 -6.66
CA ARG A 694 3.29 31.63 -7.37
C ARG A 694 3.95 30.63 -8.31
N LYS A 695 4.09 29.38 -7.87
CA LYS A 695 4.68 28.32 -8.68
C LYS A 695 3.76 27.88 -9.82
N LEU A 696 2.46 27.78 -9.58
CA LEU A 696 1.47 27.52 -10.64
C LEU A 696 1.49 28.60 -11.73
N ASN A 697 1.55 29.87 -11.33
CA ASN A 697 1.66 30.98 -12.28
C ASN A 697 2.97 30.94 -13.08
N GLN A 698 4.07 30.48 -12.48
CA GLN A 698 5.31 30.23 -13.23
C GLN A 698 5.14 29.11 -14.25
N TYR A 699 4.53 27.98 -13.88
CA TYR A 699 4.24 26.89 -14.81
C TYR A 699 3.28 27.32 -15.92
N LEU A 700 2.28 28.14 -15.59
CA LEU A 700 1.35 28.69 -16.57
C LEU A 700 2.07 29.54 -17.63
N ARG A 701 3.12 30.29 -17.26
CA ARG A 701 3.96 31.03 -18.22
C ARG A 701 4.72 30.08 -19.12
N LEU A 702 5.31 29.03 -18.55
CA LEU A 702 6.09 28.04 -19.31
C LEU A 702 5.24 27.27 -20.32
N VAL A 703 3.97 27.00 -20.02
CA VAL A 703 3.05 26.35 -20.97
C VAL A 703 2.32 27.36 -21.88
N GLY A 704 2.63 28.66 -21.79
CA GLY A 704 2.00 29.71 -22.60
C GLY A 704 0.49 29.86 -22.38
N GLY A 705 0.01 29.74 -21.14
CA GLY A 705 -1.41 29.73 -20.81
C GLY A 705 -2.01 31.03 -20.24
N GLN A 706 -1.20 32.08 -20.09
CA GLN A 706 -1.60 33.33 -19.40
C GLN A 706 -2.78 34.05 -20.07
N ASP A 707 -2.95 33.90 -21.39
CA ASP A 707 -3.97 34.62 -22.14
C ASP A 707 -5.38 34.02 -21.98
N PHE A 708 -5.47 32.74 -21.61
CA PHE A 708 -6.74 32.02 -21.54
C PHE A 708 -7.06 31.42 -20.18
N LEU A 709 -6.09 31.30 -19.28
CA LEU A 709 -6.29 30.72 -17.95
C LEU A 709 -5.84 31.70 -16.87
N GLU A 710 -6.60 31.79 -15.79
CA GLU A 710 -6.22 32.48 -14.56
C GLU A 710 -6.53 31.63 -13.32
N PHE A 711 -5.75 31.85 -12.26
CA PHE A 711 -6.05 31.33 -10.92
C PHE A 711 -6.68 32.45 -10.11
N ALA A 712 -7.85 32.19 -9.53
CA ALA A 712 -8.53 33.15 -8.67
C ALA A 712 -8.94 32.46 -7.38
N ASP A 713 -8.75 33.13 -6.24
CA ASP A 713 -9.26 32.65 -4.97
C ASP A 713 -10.80 32.69 -4.99
N ILE A 714 -11.42 31.60 -4.56
CA ILE A 714 -12.88 31.46 -4.61
C ILE A 714 -13.59 32.53 -3.78
N ASP A 715 -13.02 32.94 -2.64
CA ASP A 715 -13.62 33.94 -1.77
C ASP A 715 -13.50 35.35 -2.36
N ASP A 716 -12.40 35.66 -3.06
CA ASP A 716 -12.23 36.93 -3.77
C ASP A 716 -13.22 37.07 -4.94
N VAL A 717 -13.43 35.98 -5.70
CA VAL A 717 -14.45 35.93 -6.75
C VAL A 717 -15.85 36.08 -6.16
N ALA A 718 -16.11 35.40 -5.04
CA ALA A 718 -17.40 35.44 -4.37
C ALA A 718 -17.73 36.83 -3.82
N ARG A 719 -16.78 37.51 -3.18
CA ARG A 719 -16.93 38.89 -2.70
C ARG A 719 -17.30 39.85 -3.83
N THR A 720 -16.69 39.66 -5.00
CA THR A 720 -16.94 40.51 -6.17
C THR A 720 -18.34 40.30 -6.77
N ARG A 721 -18.85 39.07 -6.72
CA ARG A 721 -20.07 38.68 -7.45
C ARG A 721 -21.34 38.57 -6.61
N ILE A 722 -21.21 38.20 -5.33
CA ILE A 722 -22.34 38.08 -4.40
C ILE A 722 -22.57 39.40 -3.68
N GLY A 723 -21.52 40.01 -3.14
CA GLY A 723 -21.61 41.31 -2.46
C GLY A 723 -20.61 41.48 -1.31
N SER A 724 -20.54 42.70 -0.78
CA SER A 724 -19.57 43.09 0.25
C SER A 724 -19.91 42.60 1.67
N CYS A 725 -21.14 42.16 1.94
CA CYS A 725 -21.54 41.58 3.22
C CYS A 725 -21.13 40.10 3.38
N LEU A 726 -20.68 39.46 2.30
CA LEU A 726 -20.42 38.02 2.22
C LEU A 726 -19.50 37.51 3.33
N ASP A 727 -18.39 38.20 3.61
CA ASP A 727 -17.40 37.75 4.60
C ASP A 727 -18.01 37.67 6.01
N SER A 728 -18.76 38.71 6.40
CA SER A 728 -19.42 38.79 7.71
C SER A 728 -20.50 37.71 7.86
N GLU A 729 -21.32 37.52 6.83
CA GLU A 729 -22.36 36.48 6.80
C GLU A 729 -21.74 35.08 6.85
N ARG A 730 -20.67 34.84 6.07
CA ARG A 730 -19.94 33.58 6.04
C ARG A 730 -19.39 33.19 7.41
N ILE A 731 -18.78 34.12 8.14
CA ILE A 731 -18.25 33.87 9.49
C ILE A 731 -19.37 33.40 10.42
N VAL A 732 -20.51 34.12 10.43
CA VAL A 732 -21.66 33.81 11.27
C VAL A 732 -22.24 32.44 10.94
N LEU A 733 -22.42 32.12 9.66
CA LEU A 733 -22.97 30.84 9.22
C LEU A 733 -22.03 29.67 9.49
N ILE A 734 -20.72 29.83 9.28
CA ILE A 734 -19.74 28.80 9.64
C ILE A 734 -19.80 28.51 11.15
N GLU A 735 -19.86 29.54 12.00
CA GLU A 735 -19.97 29.35 13.44
C GLU A 735 -21.28 28.66 13.83
N TYR A 736 -22.40 29.06 13.20
CA TYR A 736 -23.70 28.44 13.37
C TYR A 736 -23.66 26.94 13.06
N TYR A 737 -23.16 26.54 11.89
CA TYR A 737 -23.07 25.14 11.49
C TYR A 737 -22.09 24.33 12.33
N GLN A 738 -20.95 24.91 12.72
CA GLN A 738 -20.04 24.25 13.66
C GLN A 738 -20.71 23.99 15.01
N ASN A 739 -21.54 24.92 15.50
CA ASN A 739 -22.31 24.73 16.74
C ASN A 739 -23.35 23.61 16.63
N ILE A 740 -23.98 23.43 15.46
CA ILE A 740 -24.87 22.30 15.19
C ILE A 740 -24.09 20.98 15.33
N PHE A 741 -22.97 20.82 14.63
CA PHE A 741 -22.13 19.62 14.73
C PHE A 741 -21.63 19.39 16.16
N ARG A 742 -21.13 20.42 16.86
CA ARG A 742 -20.69 20.31 18.27
C ARG A 742 -21.81 19.83 19.19
N LYS A 743 -23.04 20.30 18.98
CA LYS A 743 -24.20 19.87 19.76
C LYS A 743 -24.55 18.41 19.48
N ALA A 744 -24.60 18.03 18.21
CA ALA A 744 -24.89 16.66 17.78
C ALA A 744 -23.86 15.65 18.30
N PHE A 745 -22.58 16.04 18.31
CA PHE A 745 -21.47 15.16 18.68
C PHE A 745 -20.97 15.30 20.11
N ARG A 746 -21.72 16.00 20.99
CA ARG A 746 -21.28 16.32 22.36
C ARG A 746 -20.84 15.10 23.17
N GLU A 747 -21.49 13.96 22.96
CA GLU A 747 -21.25 12.71 23.69
C GLU A 747 -20.28 11.76 22.97
N LEU A 748 -19.65 12.20 21.88
CA LEU A 748 -18.76 11.38 21.07
C LEU A 748 -17.30 11.83 21.28
N ASP A 749 -16.44 10.91 21.73
CA ASP A 749 -14.99 11.10 21.78
C ASP A 749 -14.29 10.11 20.84
N ILE A 750 -13.89 10.58 19.66
CA ILE A 750 -13.17 9.79 18.65
C ILE A 750 -11.89 9.11 19.19
N THR A 751 -11.35 9.51 20.34
CA THR A 751 -10.14 8.92 20.94
C THR A 751 -10.38 7.85 22.00
N SER A 752 -11.65 7.59 22.32
CA SER A 752 -12.08 6.56 23.28
C SER A 752 -12.17 5.18 22.60
N ASP A 753 -13.04 5.08 21.60
CA ASP A 753 -13.23 3.94 20.69
C ASP A 753 -13.51 4.52 19.29
N PRO A 754 -12.47 4.76 18.47
CA PRO A 754 -12.61 5.51 17.22
C PRO A 754 -13.65 4.90 16.28
N THR A 755 -13.67 3.57 16.23
CA THR A 755 -14.52 2.83 15.30
C THR A 755 -15.97 2.83 15.76
N ALA A 756 -16.23 2.53 17.04
CA ALA A 756 -17.59 2.57 17.58
C ALA A 756 -18.17 4.00 17.56
N VAL A 757 -17.32 5.02 17.70
CA VAL A 757 -17.74 6.40 17.53
C VAL A 757 -18.14 6.67 16.07
N LEU A 758 -17.31 6.31 15.10
CA LEU A 758 -17.62 6.52 13.68
C LEU A 758 -18.86 5.76 13.20
N SER A 759 -19.17 4.59 13.78
CA SER A 759 -20.42 3.88 13.46
C SER A 759 -21.66 4.63 14.00
N ARG A 760 -21.57 5.22 15.20
CA ARG A 760 -22.65 6.00 15.82
C ARG A 760 -22.85 7.37 15.18
N VAL A 761 -21.83 7.92 14.51
CA VAL A 761 -21.95 9.24 13.85
C VAL A 761 -23.09 9.27 12.86
N SER A 762 -23.29 8.19 12.09
CA SER A 762 -24.34 8.13 11.08
C SER A 762 -25.76 8.34 11.64
N ASP A 763 -25.98 8.01 12.91
CA ASP A 763 -27.30 8.15 13.57
C ASP A 763 -27.59 9.59 14.01
N VAL A 764 -26.55 10.42 14.15
CA VAL A 764 -26.64 11.78 14.69
C VAL A 764 -26.05 12.83 13.75
N ASP A 765 -25.62 12.44 12.55
CA ASP A 765 -25.00 13.32 11.56
C ASP A 765 -26.01 14.38 11.08
N PRO A 766 -25.79 15.68 11.37
CA PRO A 766 -26.66 16.75 10.88
C PRO A 766 -26.74 16.81 9.36
N MET A 767 -25.81 16.20 8.62
CA MET A 767 -25.82 16.10 7.17
C MET A 767 -26.74 15.01 6.61
N GLY A 768 -27.24 14.09 7.45
CA GLY A 768 -27.99 12.91 7.01
C GLY A 768 -29.22 13.23 6.15
N ASP A 769 -29.86 14.37 6.42
CA ASP A 769 -31.07 14.82 5.70
C ASP A 769 -30.77 15.57 4.39
N TYR A 770 -29.50 15.94 4.14
CA TYR A 770 -29.11 16.68 2.96
C TYR A 770 -28.80 15.74 1.79
N SER A 771 -29.79 15.53 0.94
CA SER A 771 -29.62 14.79 -0.32
C SER A 771 -28.46 15.36 -1.16
N GLY A 772 -27.46 14.52 -1.43
CA GLY A 772 -26.35 14.80 -2.35
C GLY A 772 -25.01 15.25 -1.72
N GLY A 773 -24.89 15.37 -0.39
CA GLY A 773 -23.63 15.66 0.31
C GLY A 773 -22.79 14.42 0.64
N GLN A 774 -21.48 14.59 0.89
CA GLN A 774 -20.65 13.53 1.50
C GLN A 774 -21.01 13.43 3.00
N SER A 775 -21.17 12.20 3.51
CA SER A 775 -21.42 11.98 4.94
C SER A 775 -20.23 12.45 5.79
N PHE A 776 -20.45 12.72 7.08
CA PHE A 776 -19.35 13.03 7.99
C PHE A 776 -18.27 11.95 7.97
N ARG A 777 -18.68 10.67 7.97
CA ARG A 777 -17.77 9.52 7.97
C ARG A 777 -16.86 9.50 6.74
N ASP A 778 -17.41 9.76 5.56
CA ASP A 778 -16.64 9.75 4.31
C ASP A 778 -15.62 10.90 4.27
N MET A 779 -16.07 12.09 4.68
CA MET A 779 -15.19 13.26 4.76
C MET A 779 -14.08 13.06 5.80
N PHE A 780 -14.41 12.50 6.96
CA PHE A 780 -13.45 12.17 8.00
C PHE A 780 -12.35 11.23 7.49
N ARG A 781 -12.72 10.15 6.81
CA ARG A 781 -11.78 9.20 6.20
C ARG A 781 -10.86 9.87 5.20
N SER A 782 -11.39 10.76 4.36
CA SER A 782 -10.62 11.53 3.37
C SER A 782 -9.60 12.49 4.01
N ILE A 783 -10.00 13.18 5.08
CA ILE A 783 -9.16 14.15 5.79
C ILE A 783 -8.10 13.47 6.65
N LEU A 784 -8.38 12.29 7.22
CA LEU A 784 -7.53 11.60 8.18
C LEU A 784 -6.06 11.54 7.73
N HIS A 785 -5.81 11.12 6.49
CA HIS A 785 -4.47 10.98 5.94
C HIS A 785 -3.85 12.26 5.36
N SER A 786 -4.51 13.40 5.58
CA SER A 786 -4.04 14.73 5.20
C SER A 786 -3.70 15.59 6.42
N VAL A 787 -3.79 15.02 7.63
CA VAL A 787 -3.43 15.69 8.89
C VAL A 787 -1.91 15.81 9.03
N ALA A 788 -1.46 16.99 9.45
CA ALA A 788 -0.05 17.25 9.75
C ALA A 788 0.39 16.49 11.01
N LEU A 789 1.59 15.93 10.96
CA LEU A 789 2.19 15.22 12.09
C LEU A 789 3.30 16.07 12.71
N ASP A 790 3.32 16.10 14.04
CA ASP A 790 4.49 16.51 14.80
C ASP A 790 5.48 15.35 14.79
N VAL A 791 6.62 15.57 14.11
CA VAL A 791 7.68 14.56 13.97
C VAL A 791 8.68 14.73 15.12
N PRO A 792 8.93 13.68 15.94
CA PRO A 792 9.96 13.74 16.98
C PRO A 792 11.34 14.06 16.39
N ALA A 793 12.15 14.83 17.13
CA ALA A 793 13.50 15.17 16.70
C ALA A 793 14.34 13.90 16.41
N GLY A 794 15.04 13.89 15.27
CA GLY A 794 15.87 12.76 14.83
C GLY A 794 15.10 11.60 14.19
N ARG A 795 13.77 11.68 14.03
CA ARG A 795 13.01 10.70 13.25
C ARG A 795 12.85 11.17 11.81
N ASP A 796 12.98 10.27 10.84
CA ASP A 796 12.54 10.53 9.48
C ASP A 796 11.01 10.68 9.45
N ARG A 797 10.54 11.71 8.73
CA ARG A 797 9.12 12.08 8.67
C ARG A 797 8.25 10.95 8.11
N MET A 798 8.70 10.28 7.05
CA MET A 798 7.92 9.24 6.38
C MET A 798 7.88 7.96 7.22
N SER A 799 8.98 7.63 7.89
CA SER A 799 9.09 6.54 8.86
C SER A 799 8.16 6.73 10.05
N TRP A 800 8.15 7.93 10.64
CA TRP A 800 7.22 8.28 11.70
C TRP A 800 5.76 8.23 11.23
N ALA A 801 5.49 8.81 10.06
CA ALA A 801 4.15 8.81 9.49
C ALA A 801 3.63 7.40 9.22
N ARG A 802 4.47 6.51 8.67
CA ARG A 802 4.13 5.10 8.46
C ARG A 802 3.67 4.47 9.76
N ALA A 803 4.45 4.59 10.83
CA ALA A 803 4.14 4.01 12.14
C ALA A 803 2.82 4.53 12.74
N VAL A 804 2.55 5.83 12.59
CA VAL A 804 1.30 6.46 13.06
C VAL A 804 0.10 5.97 12.24
N TYR A 805 0.23 5.92 10.91
CA TYR A 805 -0.88 5.63 9.99
C TYR A 805 -1.05 4.15 9.61
N THR A 806 -0.22 3.21 10.09
CA THR A 806 -0.41 1.76 9.87
C THR A 806 -1.83 1.31 10.24
N ASP A 807 -2.30 1.72 11.40
CA ASP A 807 -3.71 1.60 11.82
C ASP A 807 -4.04 2.76 12.77
N PRO A 808 -4.54 3.90 12.25
CA PRO A 808 -4.78 5.09 13.06
C PRO A 808 -5.93 4.89 14.07
N TYR A 809 -6.78 3.88 13.88
CA TYR A 809 -7.91 3.59 14.75
C TYR A 809 -7.52 2.67 15.93
N GLN A 810 -6.39 1.97 15.81
CA GLN A 810 -5.94 1.07 16.86
C GLN A 810 -5.27 1.82 18.01
N LEU A 811 -5.99 1.94 19.12
CA LEU A 811 -5.54 2.64 20.34
C LEU A 811 -5.39 1.73 21.56
N ALA A 812 -5.87 0.48 21.48
CA ALA A 812 -5.96 -0.44 22.62
C ALA A 812 -4.89 -1.53 22.62
N ASP A 813 -4.08 -1.64 21.57
CA ASP A 813 -3.03 -2.65 21.48
C ASP A 813 -1.88 -2.36 22.47
N PRO A 814 -1.63 -3.24 23.46
CA PRO A 814 -0.55 -3.04 24.43
C PRO A 814 0.86 -3.15 23.82
N ALA A 815 1.01 -3.73 22.62
CA ALA A 815 2.29 -3.79 21.92
C ALA A 815 2.66 -2.47 21.24
N THR A 816 1.70 -1.58 21.01
CA THR A 816 1.93 -0.29 20.35
C THR A 816 2.61 0.71 21.32
N PRO A 817 3.75 1.30 20.95
CA PRO A 817 4.42 2.33 21.76
C PRO A 817 3.51 3.51 22.13
N ALA A 818 3.58 3.96 23.39
CA ALA A 818 2.73 5.03 23.91
C ALA A 818 2.85 6.37 23.13
N GLU A 819 4.02 6.65 22.56
CA GLU A 819 4.23 7.83 21.70
C GLU A 819 3.43 7.75 20.39
N ILE A 820 3.31 6.56 19.80
CA ILE A 820 2.51 6.32 18.60
C ILE A 820 1.02 6.44 18.94
N VAL A 821 0.57 5.85 20.05
CA VAL A 821 -0.83 5.97 20.52
C VAL A 821 -1.21 7.45 20.73
N ARG A 822 -0.31 8.24 21.33
CA ARG A 822 -0.52 9.68 21.52
C ARG A 822 -0.66 10.41 20.19
N ALA A 823 0.23 10.13 19.23
CA ALA A 823 0.17 10.72 17.90
C ALA A 823 -1.12 10.34 17.14
N ARG A 824 -1.55 9.07 17.21
CA ARG A 824 -2.83 8.62 16.64
C ARG A 824 -4.02 9.39 17.23
N LYS A 825 -4.07 9.55 18.55
CA LYS A 825 -5.13 10.34 19.21
C LYS A 825 -5.14 11.80 18.74
N GLN A 826 -3.97 12.42 18.57
CA GLN A 826 -3.87 13.78 18.04
C GLN A 826 -4.38 13.86 16.59
N VAL A 827 -3.98 12.92 15.73
CA VAL A 827 -4.43 12.82 14.35
C VAL A 827 -5.95 12.68 14.27
N LEU A 828 -6.54 11.77 15.06
CA LEU A 828 -7.99 11.53 15.09
C LEU A 828 -8.77 12.78 15.52
N ARG A 829 -8.32 13.49 16.58
CA ARG A 829 -8.97 14.74 17.02
C ARG A 829 -8.86 15.84 15.98
N GLN A 830 -7.71 15.97 15.35
CA GLN A 830 -7.48 16.99 14.33
C GLN A 830 -8.32 16.70 13.08
N ALA A 831 -8.35 15.44 12.61
CA ALA A 831 -9.20 15.01 11.51
C ALA A 831 -10.68 15.27 11.79
N TRP A 832 -11.15 14.96 13.01
CA TRP A 832 -12.53 15.24 13.44
C TRP A 832 -12.87 16.72 13.35
N SER A 833 -12.03 17.57 13.95
CA SER A 833 -12.20 19.02 13.94
C SER A 833 -12.18 19.60 12.53
N ASP A 834 -11.23 19.17 11.70
CA ASP A 834 -11.13 19.61 10.31
C ASP A 834 -12.32 19.14 9.45
N THR A 835 -12.89 17.97 9.75
CA THR A 835 -14.11 17.45 9.09
C THR A 835 -15.31 18.31 9.42
N VAL A 836 -15.54 18.62 10.71
CA VAL A 836 -16.59 19.56 11.13
C VAL A 836 -16.43 20.89 10.41
N ARG A 837 -15.21 21.44 10.37
CA ARG A 837 -14.95 22.72 9.71
C ARG A 837 -15.24 22.67 8.21
N TYR A 838 -14.78 21.62 7.52
CA TYR A 838 -14.99 21.44 6.09
C TYR A 838 -16.47 21.38 5.75
N LEU A 839 -17.24 20.52 6.42
CA LEU A 839 -18.67 20.36 6.16
C LEU A 839 -19.47 21.62 6.53
N SER A 840 -19.08 22.31 7.60
CA SER A 840 -19.67 23.62 7.94
C SER A 840 -19.47 24.62 6.81
N ALA A 841 -18.27 24.69 6.23
CA ALA A 841 -18.01 25.57 5.08
C ALA A 841 -18.84 25.18 3.85
N VAL A 842 -18.97 23.88 3.53
CA VAL A 842 -19.81 23.40 2.42
C VAL A 842 -21.29 23.79 2.59
N LEU A 843 -21.84 23.67 3.81
CA LEU A 843 -23.21 24.11 4.09
C LEU A 843 -23.35 25.62 3.92
N THR A 844 -22.40 26.39 4.44
CA THR A 844 -22.38 27.84 4.27
C THR A 844 -22.28 28.24 2.80
N ASP A 845 -21.45 27.58 1.99
CA ASP A 845 -21.31 27.85 0.55
C ASP A 845 -22.63 27.67 -0.19
N ARG A 846 -23.39 26.63 0.18
CA ARG A 846 -24.70 26.33 -0.40
C ARG A 846 -25.71 27.42 -0.06
N GLU A 847 -25.76 27.88 1.18
CA GLU A 847 -26.67 28.97 1.59
C GLU A 847 -26.32 30.31 0.95
N LEU A 848 -25.03 30.63 0.85
CA LEU A 848 -24.56 31.89 0.27
C LEU A 848 -24.54 31.89 -1.26
N GLY A 849 -24.88 30.77 -1.90
CA GLY A 849 -24.99 30.70 -3.36
C GLY A 849 -23.65 30.68 -4.09
N TYR A 850 -22.58 30.12 -3.50
CA TYR A 850 -21.29 29.91 -4.18
C TYR A 850 -21.42 29.06 -5.45
N ASP A 851 -22.42 28.19 -5.52
CA ASP A 851 -22.71 27.46 -6.75
C ASP A 851 -23.17 28.39 -7.89
N ASN A 852 -23.62 29.62 -7.62
CA ASN A 852 -24.16 30.56 -8.61
C ASN A 852 -23.21 31.69 -8.99
N LEU A 853 -21.92 31.60 -8.62
CA LEU A 853 -20.91 32.63 -8.93
C LEU A 853 -20.81 32.99 -10.41
N PHE A 854 -21.18 32.10 -11.32
CA PHE A 854 -21.25 32.40 -12.73
C PHE A 854 -22.62 31.95 -13.22
N GLU A 855 -23.26 32.75 -14.08
CA GLU A 855 -24.57 32.41 -14.61
C GLU A 855 -24.45 31.40 -15.75
N HIS A 856 -23.76 31.78 -16.84
CA HIS A 856 -23.45 30.91 -17.97
C HIS A 856 -21.97 30.50 -17.96
N ARG A 857 -21.69 29.19 -17.93
CA ARG A 857 -20.33 28.63 -18.00
C ARG A 857 -20.34 27.12 -18.17
N VAL A 858 -19.27 26.58 -18.74
CA VAL A 858 -18.97 25.16 -18.61
C VAL A 858 -18.31 24.91 -17.25
N ARG A 859 -18.90 24.02 -16.44
CA ARG A 859 -18.33 23.64 -15.13
C ARG A 859 -17.52 22.36 -15.26
N LEU A 860 -16.20 22.48 -15.24
CA LEU A 860 -15.35 21.30 -15.07
C LEU A 860 -15.32 20.91 -13.59
N THR A 861 -15.20 19.62 -13.30
CA THR A 861 -14.99 19.13 -11.93
C THR A 861 -13.95 18.02 -11.88
N VAL A 862 -13.07 18.14 -10.90
CA VAL A 862 -12.04 17.14 -10.55
C VAL A 862 -12.51 16.19 -9.45
N SER A 863 -13.81 16.21 -9.12
CA SER A 863 -14.51 15.25 -8.25
C SER A 863 -15.50 14.41 -9.08
N MET A 864 -16.28 13.53 -8.45
CA MET A 864 -17.33 12.80 -9.17
C MET A 864 -18.32 13.79 -9.79
N PRO A 865 -18.61 13.70 -11.11
CA PRO A 865 -19.49 14.66 -11.76
C PRO A 865 -20.95 14.42 -11.38
N SER A 866 -21.66 15.52 -11.13
CA SER A 866 -23.11 15.58 -10.98
C SER A 866 -23.75 16.18 -12.24
N PRO A 867 -25.07 16.04 -12.45
CA PRO A 867 -25.76 16.65 -13.59
C PRO A 867 -25.44 18.15 -13.74
N GLY A 868 -25.19 18.60 -14.97
CA GLY A 868 -24.73 19.96 -15.31
C GLY A 868 -23.22 20.21 -15.11
N ARG A 869 -22.42 19.18 -14.80
CA ARG A 869 -20.96 19.29 -14.64
C ARG A 869 -20.23 18.29 -15.54
N VAL A 870 -19.10 18.75 -16.09
CA VAL A 870 -18.19 17.94 -16.91
C VAL A 870 -17.07 17.42 -16.00
N GLY A 871 -17.05 16.10 -15.76
CA GLY A 871 -15.92 15.50 -15.05
C GLY A 871 -14.65 15.64 -15.88
N PHE A 872 -13.58 16.21 -15.30
CA PHE A 872 -12.33 16.52 -15.98
C PHE A 872 -11.21 15.53 -15.63
N ALA A 873 -10.58 14.97 -16.65
CA ALA A 873 -9.49 14.01 -16.55
C ALA A 873 -8.11 14.70 -16.60
N ALA A 874 -7.68 15.24 -15.45
CA ALA A 874 -6.44 15.99 -15.27
C ALA A 874 -5.20 15.41 -15.99
N LEU A 875 -4.84 14.14 -15.73
CA LEU A 875 -3.69 13.45 -16.33
C LEU A 875 -4.10 12.21 -17.14
N GLY A 876 -5.37 12.11 -17.56
CA GLY A 876 -5.83 11.06 -18.49
C GLY A 876 -5.77 9.62 -17.98
N GLY A 877 -5.97 9.34 -16.68
CA GLY A 877 -6.03 7.97 -16.14
C GLY A 877 -5.26 7.75 -14.84
N SER A 878 -4.72 8.82 -14.24
CA SER A 878 -4.34 8.84 -12.82
C SER A 878 -5.59 8.69 -11.95
N ALA A 879 -5.51 7.80 -10.96
CA ALA A 879 -6.54 7.62 -9.94
C ALA A 879 -6.58 8.80 -8.94
N LEU A 880 -5.45 9.49 -8.80
CA LEU A 880 -5.25 10.62 -7.89
C LEU A 880 -5.24 11.97 -8.63
N LEU A 881 -5.67 13.00 -7.90
CA LEU A 881 -5.48 14.38 -8.31
C LEU A 881 -4.01 14.81 -8.12
N PRO A 882 -3.47 15.71 -8.96
CA PRO A 882 -2.07 16.13 -8.90
C PRO A 882 -1.63 16.59 -7.51
N TRP A 883 -2.48 17.33 -6.81
CA TRP A 883 -2.18 17.86 -5.48
C TRP A 883 -2.35 16.84 -4.35
N HIS A 884 -2.84 15.63 -4.64
CA HIS A 884 -3.01 14.54 -3.67
C HIS A 884 -1.85 13.54 -3.65
N GLY A 885 -0.87 13.68 -4.53
CA GLY A 885 0.31 12.82 -4.58
C GLY A 885 1.54 13.53 -5.14
N THR A 886 2.53 12.75 -5.56
CA THR A 886 3.74 13.19 -6.26
C THR A 886 3.67 12.78 -7.72
N ALA A 887 4.16 13.62 -8.63
CA ALA A 887 4.37 13.24 -10.02
C ALA A 887 5.25 11.99 -10.15
N ALA A 888 4.84 11.06 -11.01
CA ALA A 888 5.64 9.90 -11.37
C ALA A 888 5.49 9.59 -12.86
N VAL A 889 6.51 9.01 -13.46
CA VAL A 889 6.47 8.48 -14.83
C VAL A 889 6.65 6.97 -14.79
N ASP A 890 5.79 6.21 -15.46
CA ASP A 890 5.99 4.77 -15.61
C ASP A 890 7.14 4.46 -16.59
N GLU A 891 7.50 3.19 -16.74
CA GLU A 891 8.57 2.75 -17.67
C GLU A 891 8.31 3.14 -19.14
N LYS A 892 7.07 3.46 -19.50
CA LYS A 892 6.67 3.92 -20.84
C LYS A 892 6.70 5.44 -20.99
N GLY A 893 7.09 6.17 -19.94
CA GLY A 893 7.06 7.63 -19.91
C GLY A 893 5.67 8.23 -19.66
N THR A 894 4.66 7.43 -19.29
CA THR A 894 3.32 7.98 -19.01
C THR A 894 3.35 8.78 -17.70
N LEU A 895 3.08 10.08 -17.77
CA LEU A 895 2.95 10.92 -16.57
C LEU A 895 1.69 10.58 -15.78
N SER A 896 1.85 10.37 -14.48
CA SER A 896 0.78 10.09 -13.51
C SER A 896 1.06 10.78 -12.16
N THR A 897 0.18 10.54 -11.19
CA THR A 897 0.34 10.95 -9.79
C THR A 897 0.15 9.74 -8.89
N ASP A 898 1.01 9.60 -7.89
CA ASP A 898 0.93 8.50 -6.91
C ASP A 898 1.37 8.94 -5.51
N PHE A 899 1.15 8.10 -4.51
CA PHE A 899 1.56 8.36 -3.14
C PHE A 899 3.09 8.22 -2.98
N ALA A 900 3.72 9.19 -2.31
CA ALA A 900 5.16 9.21 -2.11
C ALA A 900 5.68 7.91 -1.45
N ILE A 901 5.01 7.42 -0.40
CA ILE A 901 5.37 6.17 0.28
C ILE A 901 5.38 4.96 -0.69
N TRP A 902 4.39 4.90 -1.59
CA TRP A 902 4.30 3.84 -2.60
C TRP A 902 5.44 3.92 -3.61
N LEU A 903 5.73 5.12 -4.11
CA LEU A 903 6.81 5.33 -5.08
C LEU A 903 8.16 4.88 -4.52
N TYR A 904 8.48 5.20 -3.26
CA TYR A 904 9.70 4.73 -2.62
C TYR A 904 9.72 3.22 -2.41
N ASP A 905 8.60 2.63 -1.99
CA ASP A 905 8.46 1.17 -1.85
C ASP A 905 8.69 0.44 -3.19
N GLN A 906 8.21 1.01 -4.30
CA GLN A 906 8.32 0.43 -5.65
C GLN A 906 9.65 0.75 -6.35
N GLY A 907 10.63 1.30 -5.64
CA GLY A 907 11.95 1.59 -6.19
C GLY A 907 11.98 2.74 -7.20
N PHE A 908 11.06 3.70 -7.08
CA PHE A 908 11.18 4.97 -7.78
C PHE A 908 12.14 5.89 -7.02
N VAL A 909 12.90 6.67 -7.78
CA VAL A 909 13.92 7.60 -7.28
C VAL A 909 13.54 9.05 -7.63
N PRO A 910 13.96 10.02 -6.81
CA PRO A 910 13.61 11.42 -7.02
C PRO A 910 14.35 12.01 -8.22
N VAL A 911 13.63 12.72 -9.07
CA VAL A 911 14.18 13.49 -10.18
C VAL A 911 13.95 14.97 -9.90
N TYR A 912 15.05 15.70 -9.71
CA TYR A 912 15.04 17.12 -9.43
C TYR A 912 15.17 17.94 -10.71
N SER A 913 14.47 19.08 -10.73
CA SER A 913 14.55 20.05 -11.82
C SER A 913 14.91 21.43 -11.26
N PRO A 914 15.85 22.15 -11.90
CA PRO A 914 16.18 23.52 -11.54
C PRO A 914 14.98 24.47 -11.60
N VAL A 915 13.96 24.16 -12.42
CA VAL A 915 12.74 24.97 -12.50
C VAL A 915 11.99 24.94 -11.17
N LEU A 916 11.93 23.80 -10.47
CA LEU A 916 11.30 23.68 -9.16
C LEU A 916 12.28 23.99 -8.01
N GLY A 917 13.56 23.66 -8.20
CA GLY A 917 14.61 23.65 -7.19
C GLY A 917 14.88 22.24 -6.65
N TYR A 918 15.86 22.12 -5.76
CA TYR A 918 16.40 20.83 -5.29
C TYR A 918 15.89 20.39 -3.92
N ARG A 919 14.88 21.08 -3.36
CA ARG A 919 14.33 20.76 -2.03
C ARG A 919 13.22 19.70 -2.06
N GLN A 920 12.62 19.47 -3.21
CA GLN A 920 11.63 18.41 -3.44
C GLN A 920 11.77 17.88 -4.88
N PRO A 921 11.43 16.62 -5.14
CA PRO A 921 11.42 16.10 -6.50
C PRO A 921 10.40 16.85 -7.36
N TRP A 922 10.73 17.01 -8.65
CA TRP A 922 9.79 17.50 -9.65
C TRP A 922 8.96 16.36 -10.24
N LEU A 923 9.52 15.16 -10.29
CA LEU A 923 8.84 13.90 -10.56
C LEU A 923 9.65 12.74 -9.94
N MET A 924 9.06 11.55 -9.90
CA MET A 924 9.72 10.30 -9.53
C MET A 924 9.82 9.39 -10.76
N ALA A 925 10.92 8.65 -10.90
CA ALA A 925 11.13 7.72 -12.01
C ALA A 925 11.68 6.37 -11.51
N PRO A 926 11.43 5.25 -12.20
CA PRO A 926 12.01 3.95 -11.86
C PRO A 926 13.54 4.03 -11.77
N VAL A 927 14.14 3.44 -10.73
CA VAL A 927 15.61 3.37 -10.59
C VAL A 927 16.27 2.62 -11.77
N THR A 928 15.55 1.66 -12.34
CA THR A 928 15.95 0.87 -13.52
C THR A 928 16.04 1.71 -14.79
N SER A 929 15.43 2.90 -14.81
CA SER A 929 15.51 3.87 -15.91
C SER A 929 16.53 4.98 -15.64
N THR A 930 17.52 4.72 -14.79
CA THR A 930 18.61 5.66 -14.47
C THR A 930 19.99 5.10 -14.84
N ALA A 931 20.83 5.99 -15.36
CA ALA A 931 22.23 5.72 -15.65
C ALA A 931 23.12 6.76 -14.96
N VAL A 932 24.37 6.39 -14.64
CA VAL A 932 25.35 7.31 -14.06
C VAL A 932 26.35 7.72 -15.13
N ASP A 933 26.42 9.02 -15.40
CA ASP A 933 27.43 9.64 -16.24
C ASP A 933 28.54 10.22 -15.35
N SER A 934 29.80 10.00 -15.72
CA SER A 934 30.95 10.46 -14.92
C SER A 934 31.05 11.98 -14.80
N THR A 935 30.47 12.73 -15.75
CA THR A 935 30.52 14.20 -15.77
C THR A 935 29.24 14.85 -15.24
N ARG A 936 28.09 14.19 -15.42
CA ARG A 936 26.75 14.74 -15.09
C ARG A 936 26.05 14.03 -13.93
N GLY A 937 26.68 13.02 -13.34
CA GLY A 937 26.09 12.20 -12.27
C GLY A 937 24.92 11.35 -12.78
N ALA A 938 23.97 11.03 -11.91
CA ALA A 938 22.78 10.29 -12.32
C ALA A 938 21.90 11.07 -13.29
N GLN A 939 21.49 10.39 -14.34
CA GLN A 939 20.64 10.87 -15.42
C GLN A 939 19.49 9.87 -15.66
N LEU A 940 18.37 10.37 -16.17
CA LEU A 940 17.37 9.49 -16.77
C LEU A 940 17.94 8.95 -18.08
N VAL A 941 17.63 7.69 -18.40
CA VAL A 941 17.94 7.15 -19.73
C VAL A 941 17.26 8.03 -20.80
N PRO A 942 17.96 8.36 -21.91
CA PRO A 942 17.43 9.26 -22.93
C PRO A 942 16.06 8.83 -23.44
N GLU A 943 15.85 7.54 -23.68
CA GLU A 943 14.60 6.98 -24.20
C GLU A 943 13.41 7.31 -23.29
N LEU A 944 13.60 7.20 -21.96
CA LEU A 944 12.55 7.57 -21.01
C LEU A 944 12.35 9.08 -21.00
N LEU A 945 13.41 9.88 -20.84
CA LEU A 945 13.30 11.34 -20.80
C LEU A 945 12.63 11.90 -22.05
N GLU A 946 12.89 11.29 -23.20
CA GLU A 946 12.31 11.67 -24.48
C GLU A 946 10.89 11.16 -24.71
N GLY A 947 10.55 10.02 -24.11
CA GLY A 947 9.23 9.40 -24.18
C GLY A 947 8.21 9.90 -23.16
N ILE A 948 8.54 10.85 -22.28
CA ILE A 948 7.58 11.35 -21.27
C ILE A 948 6.40 12.07 -21.94
N HIS A 949 5.18 11.61 -21.68
CA HIS A 949 3.96 12.13 -22.30
C HIS A 949 2.74 12.07 -21.38
N LEU A 950 1.69 12.83 -21.72
CA LEU A 950 0.38 12.74 -21.05
C LEU A 950 -0.43 11.57 -21.60
N ARG A 951 -1.12 10.83 -20.74
CA ARG A 951 -1.98 9.73 -21.16
C ARG A 951 -3.16 10.21 -22.02
N ARG A 952 -3.37 9.53 -23.14
CA ARG A 952 -4.45 9.76 -24.12
C ARG A 952 -5.16 8.41 -24.31
N LYS A 953 -6.33 8.21 -23.70
CA LYS A 953 -7.10 6.96 -23.78
C LYS A 953 -8.14 6.99 -24.90
#